data_AF-A0A5K7ZRN7-F1
#
_entry.id   AF-A0A5K7ZRN7-F1
#
_cell.length_a   1.000
_cell.length_b   1.000
_cell.length_c   1.000
_cell.angle_alpha   90.00
_cell.angle_beta   90.00
_cell.angle_gamma   90.00
#
_symmetry.space_group_name_H-M   'P 1'
#
loop_
_entity.id
_entity.type
_entity.pdbx_description
1 polymer ?
#
loop_
_entity_poly.entity_id
_entity_poly.type
_entity_poly.pdbx_seq_one_letter_code
_entity_poly.pdbx_strand_id
1 'polypeptide(L)'
;MNTPYLNSKNFPAVDSASAVILATELETLLKEDYKGNMFALLGGYQRILADNRQHSRWPTIHRKLETLFKCGTDATVDGPMIGMSVSIRDSDYFRETAKLMGRTRSSLANIEWMASAWNMTFADTGLWMGKTFEPVSKAVVADKTDGDRATLEAYCPATSRIGRNYFREPGQPDPLQRLGLPALTALWGLKPRPLSTSEKGFDGQLTIENLEKEVNIPYSMTGGIFLAAPGRSVVPEMNEKAVYQLNYRWPKLGPTYPMTRLIDELVQIAEGIYLGQLVFATRHYSLGSLHFPDRPGIPGIPLGKAYAGEKEKTEGTLFDLFSGDRTVDYGYQNNGYFLMMDPAYAKAVYADSAFPQLRPRRGESGYRELGYDVSSPDRAGAAPGRAAGRWPEVTEWIDGWRDHTDLKEKFTTFLLEPDLPSSSVEAIQAMRRDGESILQMLQRIGREISEHTAGDDRLRHFEKFHRLFRAGVAPQVVDGLFQGHGRPGYNCRMDGTEPRDWYGQADVAHGFGYYHGANLNLHLGFRETLHGSGDSSFEENELFPGTLAGLLTGEPDAPPNVLDMVWHSIGKYIFPWAGKSFERISGRKLSMFLDESPDLAKRYPARVRELKTHLASAPHYALVKKAAGGHWKNPGVYAAHLENGSWDHGMSDADKAFWENEAATRWVDGNNIQDRRIIAADPLMRIIDMNYRIPDPSLQAISEAGPSPFARQGYIFLGTSDRESILPMNHSDGRRKKVFQFHYRYPMVGGPVPIGLCLDELVEIADGLFLGQLIYATALDVPYHSSVDPAEYKYQLFGYFLLLDDAWEYHRRAIGLDVWQTEFHLTA
;
A
#
# COMPACT_ATOMS: atom_id res chain seq x y z
N MET A 1 -43.92 11.89 -10.98
CA MET A 1 -43.85 10.41 -11.20
C MET A 1 -43.63 9.77 -9.83
N ASN A 2 -44.54 8.91 -9.37
CA ASN A 2 -44.39 8.25 -8.06
C ASN A 2 -43.80 6.85 -8.29
N THR A 3 -42.49 6.69 -8.07
CA THR A 3 -41.93 5.36 -7.79
C THR A 3 -42.16 5.09 -6.31
N PRO A 4 -42.75 3.96 -5.89
CA PRO A 4 -43.07 3.72 -4.47
C PRO A 4 -41.84 3.72 -3.54
N TYR A 5 -40.63 3.60 -4.11
CA TYR A 5 -39.37 3.48 -3.40
C TYR A 5 -38.63 4.80 -3.13
N LEU A 6 -38.91 5.87 -3.90
CA LEU A 6 -38.22 7.16 -3.78
C LEU A 6 -39.20 8.23 -3.31
N ASN A 7 -38.92 8.80 -2.14
CA ASN A 7 -39.68 9.90 -1.56
C ASN A 7 -38.76 10.75 -0.68
N SER A 8 -38.78 12.07 -0.84
CA SER A 8 -37.99 12.97 0.02
C SER A 8 -38.37 12.87 1.50
N LYS A 9 -39.59 12.42 1.81
CA LYS A 9 -40.05 12.13 3.18
C LYS A 9 -39.32 10.95 3.84
N ASN A 10 -38.63 10.12 3.07
CA ASN A 10 -37.78 9.05 3.59
C ASN A 10 -36.47 9.60 4.19
N PHE A 11 -36.17 10.88 3.98
CA PHE A 11 -35.09 11.58 4.63
C PHE A 11 -35.64 12.41 5.80
N PRO A 12 -35.15 12.20 7.03
CA PRO A 12 -35.47 13.07 8.15
C PRO A 12 -34.79 14.44 7.94
N ALA A 13 -35.46 15.38 7.29
CA ALA A 13 -34.90 16.72 7.07
C ALA A 13 -34.81 17.51 8.39
N VAL A 14 -33.75 18.31 8.53
CA VAL A 14 -33.52 19.15 9.73
C VAL A 14 -34.56 20.28 9.82
N ASP A 15 -35.02 20.79 8.68
CA ASP A 15 -36.05 21.82 8.58
C ASP A 15 -36.89 21.68 7.29
N SER A 16 -37.99 22.44 7.23
CA SER A 16 -38.91 22.45 6.08
C SER A 16 -38.25 22.93 4.78
N ALA A 17 -37.26 23.82 4.85
CA ALA A 17 -36.58 24.33 3.67
C ALA A 17 -35.72 23.25 3.01
N SER A 18 -34.98 22.50 3.82
CA SER A 18 -34.15 21.36 3.39
C SER A 18 -35.01 20.24 2.80
N ALA A 19 -36.20 19.99 3.36
CA ALA A 19 -37.15 19.03 2.82
C ALA A 19 -37.64 19.42 1.41
N VAL A 20 -37.94 20.71 1.19
CA VAL A 20 -38.36 21.24 -0.12
C VAL A 20 -37.22 21.16 -1.13
N ILE A 21 -36.00 21.54 -0.74
CA ILE A 21 -34.82 21.44 -1.61
C ILE A 21 -34.61 20.01 -2.09
N LEU A 22 -34.60 19.03 -1.16
CA LEU A 22 -34.41 17.62 -1.50
C LEU A 22 -35.52 17.10 -2.44
N ALA A 23 -36.76 17.51 -2.22
CA ALA A 23 -37.89 17.15 -3.08
C ALA A 23 -37.69 17.70 -4.52
N THR A 24 -37.26 18.95 -4.65
CA THR A 24 -36.96 19.57 -5.95
C THR A 24 -35.76 18.92 -6.65
N GLU A 25 -34.72 18.55 -5.90
CA GLU A 25 -33.57 17.83 -6.45
C GLU A 25 -33.97 16.46 -7.00
N LEU A 26 -34.79 15.70 -6.26
CA LEU A 26 -35.30 14.41 -6.70
C LEU A 26 -36.17 14.55 -7.96
N GLU A 27 -37.09 15.51 -7.99
CA GLU A 27 -37.95 15.75 -9.16
C GLU A 27 -37.14 16.11 -10.40
N THR A 28 -36.15 17.00 -10.25
CA THR A 28 -35.24 17.38 -11.33
C THR A 28 -34.47 16.17 -11.86
N LEU A 29 -33.86 15.37 -10.97
CA LEU A 29 -33.12 14.15 -11.33
C LEU A 29 -34.00 13.19 -12.14
N LEU A 30 -35.21 12.89 -11.66
CA LEU A 30 -36.11 11.96 -12.33
C LEU A 30 -36.60 12.51 -13.68
N LYS A 31 -36.82 13.82 -13.81
CA LYS A 31 -37.24 14.43 -15.07
C LYS A 31 -36.11 14.42 -16.12
N GLU A 32 -34.89 14.74 -15.69
CA GLU A 32 -33.75 14.91 -16.60
C GLU A 32 -33.13 13.58 -17.02
N ASP A 33 -32.89 12.68 -16.05
CA ASP A 33 -32.04 11.51 -16.27
C ASP A 33 -32.83 10.21 -16.44
N TYR A 34 -34.00 10.07 -15.80
CA TYR A 34 -34.77 8.82 -15.86
C TYR A 34 -35.56 8.73 -17.17
N LYS A 35 -35.16 7.77 -18.02
CA LYS A 35 -35.80 7.48 -19.32
C LYS A 35 -36.60 6.18 -19.31
N GLY A 36 -37.16 5.81 -18.15
CA GLY A 36 -38.00 4.61 -18.00
C GLY A 36 -37.25 3.33 -17.65
N ASN A 37 -35.94 3.37 -17.45
CA ASN A 37 -35.15 2.21 -17.02
C ASN A 37 -34.07 2.63 -16.01
N MET A 38 -34.21 2.15 -14.77
CA MET A 38 -33.31 2.52 -13.67
C MET A 38 -31.93 1.84 -13.78
N PHE A 39 -31.86 0.60 -14.28
CA PHE A 39 -30.58 -0.07 -14.56
C PHE A 39 -29.76 0.71 -15.60
N ALA A 40 -30.41 1.20 -16.66
CA ALA A 40 -29.74 1.99 -17.69
C ALA A 40 -29.26 3.35 -17.16
N LEU A 41 -30.05 4.02 -16.31
CA LEU A 41 -29.66 5.27 -15.64
C LEU A 41 -28.40 5.06 -14.79
N LEU A 42 -28.41 4.04 -13.92
CA LEU A 42 -27.31 3.74 -13.03
C LEU A 42 -26.07 3.23 -13.77
N GLY A 43 -26.26 2.45 -14.85
CA GLY A 43 -25.19 2.09 -15.79
C GLY A 43 -24.57 3.31 -16.46
N GLY A 44 -25.38 4.31 -16.81
CA GLY A 44 -24.90 5.61 -17.29
C GLY A 44 -24.04 6.35 -16.27
N TYR A 45 -24.48 6.38 -15.01
CA TYR A 45 -23.70 6.99 -13.92
C TYR A 45 -22.39 6.26 -13.67
N GLN A 46 -22.43 4.92 -13.61
CA GLN A 46 -21.23 4.11 -13.39
C GLN A 46 -20.21 4.31 -14.52
N ARG A 47 -20.63 4.35 -15.79
CA ARG A 47 -19.72 4.62 -16.92
C ARG A 47 -19.05 5.99 -16.83
N ILE A 48 -19.77 7.01 -16.38
CA ILE A 48 -19.19 8.35 -16.17
C ILE A 48 -18.18 8.32 -15.02
N LEU A 49 -18.51 7.63 -13.94
CA LEU A 49 -17.67 7.52 -12.74
C LEU A 49 -16.45 6.60 -12.94
N ALA A 50 -16.52 5.63 -13.85
CA ALA A 50 -15.41 4.76 -14.22
C ALA A 50 -14.44 5.41 -15.22
N ASP A 51 -14.89 6.41 -15.98
CA ASP A 51 -14.05 7.13 -16.94
C ASP A 51 -13.35 8.33 -16.28
N ASN A 52 -12.06 8.17 -15.96
CA ASN A 52 -11.23 9.23 -15.37
C ASN A 52 -11.18 10.51 -16.23
N ARG A 53 -11.46 10.44 -17.54
CA ARG A 53 -11.51 11.64 -18.41
C ARG A 53 -12.75 12.49 -18.16
N GLN A 54 -13.75 11.95 -17.46
CA GLN A 54 -15.01 12.62 -17.12
C GLN A 54 -15.04 13.10 -15.66
N HIS A 55 -13.88 13.20 -14.99
CA HIS A 55 -13.74 13.62 -13.59
C HIS A 55 -14.50 14.92 -13.25
N SER A 56 -14.57 15.87 -14.19
CA SER A 56 -15.33 17.12 -14.01
C SER A 56 -16.83 16.92 -13.77
N ARG A 57 -17.39 15.77 -14.18
CA ARG A 57 -18.80 15.41 -14.02
C ARG A 57 -19.08 14.64 -12.73
N TRP A 58 -18.06 14.07 -12.08
CA TRP A 58 -18.21 13.20 -10.92
C TRP A 58 -18.92 13.86 -9.74
N PRO A 59 -18.63 15.13 -9.35
CA PRO A 59 -19.34 15.77 -8.25
C PRO A 59 -20.86 15.84 -8.46
N THR A 60 -21.28 16.10 -9.70
CA THR A 60 -22.70 16.14 -10.08
C THR A 60 -23.33 14.77 -9.97
N ILE A 61 -22.67 13.71 -10.45
CA ILE A 61 -23.19 12.34 -10.35
C ILE A 61 -23.23 11.88 -8.89
N HIS A 62 -22.21 12.18 -8.08
CA HIS A 62 -22.23 11.87 -6.65
C HIS A 62 -23.38 12.56 -5.91
N ARG A 63 -23.68 13.82 -6.23
CA ARG A 63 -24.85 14.52 -5.66
C ARG A 63 -26.14 13.80 -6.05
N LYS A 64 -26.27 13.38 -7.31
CA LYS A 64 -27.44 12.61 -7.78
C LYS A 64 -27.59 11.27 -7.04
N LEU A 65 -26.49 10.55 -6.83
CA LEU A 65 -26.48 9.32 -6.01
C LEU A 65 -26.85 9.59 -4.55
N GLU A 66 -26.36 10.69 -3.97
CA GLU A 66 -26.72 11.12 -2.61
C GLU A 66 -28.21 11.44 -2.49
N THR A 67 -28.78 12.17 -3.46
CA THR A 67 -30.22 12.46 -3.52
C THR A 67 -31.04 11.17 -3.62
N LEU A 68 -30.64 10.23 -4.48
CA LEU A 68 -31.30 8.92 -4.58
C LEU A 68 -31.20 8.14 -3.27
N PHE A 69 -30.05 8.16 -2.61
CA PHE A 69 -29.86 7.48 -1.33
C PHE A 69 -30.75 8.08 -0.24
N LYS A 70 -30.74 9.42 -0.07
CA LYS A 70 -31.57 10.14 0.90
C LYS A 70 -33.06 9.86 0.71
N CYS A 71 -33.52 9.82 -0.54
CA CYS A 71 -34.91 9.58 -0.89
C CYS A 71 -35.31 8.09 -0.93
N GLY A 72 -34.36 7.16 -0.94
CA GLY A 72 -34.63 5.73 -0.95
C GLY A 72 -35.33 5.25 0.32
N THR A 73 -36.06 4.15 0.23
CA THR A 73 -36.77 3.56 1.37
C THR A 73 -35.87 2.52 2.05
N ASP A 74 -35.88 2.43 3.39
CA ASP A 74 -35.24 1.31 4.06
C ASP A 74 -36.02 0.02 3.79
N ALA A 75 -35.30 -1.03 3.41
CA ALA A 75 -35.91 -2.31 3.12
C ALA A 75 -34.96 -3.42 3.57
N THR A 76 -35.52 -4.46 4.18
CA THR A 76 -34.76 -5.68 4.48
C THR A 76 -34.39 -6.34 3.15
N VAL A 77 -33.13 -6.75 3.05
CA VAL A 77 -32.63 -7.48 1.89
C VAL A 77 -32.48 -8.96 2.27
N ASP A 78 -32.97 -9.85 1.43
CA ASP A 78 -32.93 -11.29 1.66
C ASP A 78 -32.47 -12.03 0.40
N GLY A 79 -31.65 -13.06 0.59
CA GLY A 79 -31.09 -13.87 -0.49
C GLY A 79 -29.95 -13.20 -1.28
N PRO A 80 -29.54 -13.83 -2.39
CA PRO A 80 -28.40 -13.38 -3.20
C PRO A 80 -28.73 -12.15 -4.03
N MET A 81 -27.74 -11.28 -4.22
CA MET A 81 -27.84 -10.06 -4.99
C MET A 81 -26.63 -9.92 -5.92
N ILE A 82 -26.88 -9.53 -7.17
CA ILE A 82 -25.83 -9.09 -8.10
C ILE A 82 -25.36 -7.72 -7.62
N GLY A 83 -24.08 -7.56 -7.37
CA GLY A 83 -23.54 -6.28 -6.91
C GLY A 83 -22.40 -5.76 -7.74
N MET A 84 -22.22 -4.45 -7.67
CA MET A 84 -21.08 -3.77 -8.27
C MET A 84 -20.76 -2.46 -7.58
N SER A 85 -19.47 -2.13 -7.51
CA SER A 85 -19.03 -0.82 -7.05
C SER A 85 -19.37 0.21 -8.13
N VAL A 86 -20.12 1.25 -7.77
CA VAL A 86 -20.45 2.36 -8.68
C VAL A 86 -19.36 3.42 -8.61
N SER A 87 -18.85 3.68 -7.40
CA SER A 87 -17.72 4.57 -7.15
C SER A 87 -17.08 4.28 -5.81
N ILE A 88 -15.78 4.52 -5.71
CA ILE A 88 -15.02 4.62 -4.46
C ILE A 88 -14.55 6.07 -4.35
N ARG A 89 -14.42 6.59 -3.13
CA ARG A 89 -13.97 7.94 -2.82
C ARG A 89 -12.94 7.93 -1.71
N ASP A 90 -12.06 8.91 -1.74
CA ASP A 90 -11.05 9.07 -0.72
C ASP A 90 -11.66 9.43 0.64
N SER A 91 -11.14 8.79 1.69
CA SER A 91 -11.43 9.16 3.07
C SER A 91 -10.86 10.55 3.35
N ASP A 92 -11.68 11.46 3.86
CA ASP A 92 -11.32 12.84 4.17
C ASP A 92 -10.84 12.94 5.63
N TYR A 93 -9.69 12.32 5.90
CA TYR A 93 -9.05 12.29 7.23
C TYR A 93 -8.81 13.70 7.82
N PHE A 94 -8.85 14.76 7.01
CA PHE A 94 -8.59 16.14 7.41
C PHE A 94 -9.81 17.08 7.23
N ARG A 95 -11.03 16.51 7.23
CA ARG A 95 -12.28 17.28 7.04
C ARG A 95 -12.42 18.45 8.02
N GLU A 96 -12.08 18.27 9.29
CA GLU A 96 -12.16 19.35 10.30
C GLU A 96 -11.15 20.48 10.04
N THR A 97 -9.95 20.13 9.58
CA THR A 97 -8.93 21.12 9.15
C THR A 97 -9.38 21.86 7.88
N ALA A 98 -10.11 21.21 6.98
CA ALA A 98 -10.69 21.84 5.79
C ALA A 98 -11.82 22.82 6.15
N LYS A 99 -12.70 22.45 7.09
CA LYS A 99 -13.77 23.34 7.61
C LYS A 99 -13.20 24.59 8.27
N LEU A 100 -12.14 24.46 9.06
CA LEU A 100 -11.42 25.60 9.65
C LEU A 100 -10.85 26.58 8.61
N MET A 101 -10.62 26.11 7.37
CA MET A 101 -10.19 26.92 6.23
C MET A 101 -11.34 27.34 5.30
N GLY A 102 -12.61 27.21 5.73
CA GLY A 102 -13.80 27.58 4.95
C GLY A 102 -14.08 26.67 3.76
N ARG A 103 -13.56 25.43 3.75
CA ARG A 103 -13.76 24.44 2.68
C ARG A 103 -14.58 23.26 3.19
N THR A 104 -15.38 22.66 2.30
CA THR A 104 -16.23 21.51 2.63
C THR A 104 -15.51 20.16 2.61
N ARG A 105 -14.32 20.08 1.97
CA ARG A 105 -13.44 18.89 1.91
C ARG A 105 -11.96 19.27 1.88
N SER A 106 -11.08 18.39 2.33
CA SER A 106 -9.63 18.58 2.19
C SER A 106 -9.19 18.54 0.73
N SER A 107 -8.07 19.20 0.41
CA SER A 107 -7.48 19.14 -0.94
C SER A 107 -7.07 17.73 -1.35
N LEU A 108 -6.73 16.88 -0.38
CA LEU A 108 -6.36 15.47 -0.60
C LEU A 108 -7.57 14.64 -1.03
N ALA A 109 -8.70 14.78 -0.32
CA ALA A 109 -9.94 14.08 -0.67
C ALA A 109 -10.63 14.60 -1.95
N ASN A 110 -10.22 15.75 -2.47
CA ASN A 110 -10.70 16.30 -3.75
C ASN A 110 -9.98 15.70 -4.97
N ILE A 111 -8.89 14.95 -4.77
CA ILE A 111 -8.11 14.35 -5.86
C ILE A 111 -8.67 12.95 -6.24
N GLU A 112 -9.48 12.34 -5.36
CA GLU A 112 -10.17 11.06 -5.61
C GLU A 112 -9.21 9.97 -6.17
N TRP A 113 -8.06 9.81 -5.51
CA TRP A 113 -6.98 8.92 -5.96
C TRP A 113 -7.35 7.45 -5.81
N MET A 114 -8.06 7.05 -4.75
CA MET A 114 -8.57 5.68 -4.57
C MET A 114 -9.59 5.36 -5.65
N ALA A 115 -10.43 6.34 -6.03
CA ALA A 115 -11.38 6.21 -7.12
C ALA A 115 -10.66 5.96 -8.45
N SER A 116 -9.63 6.78 -8.73
CA SER A 116 -8.82 6.68 -9.94
C SER A 116 -8.06 5.35 -10.01
N ALA A 117 -7.46 4.91 -8.89
CA ALA A 117 -6.76 3.65 -8.77
C ALA A 117 -7.71 2.45 -8.94
N TRP A 118 -8.88 2.49 -8.30
CA TRP A 118 -9.92 1.48 -8.45
C TRP A 118 -10.43 1.39 -9.89
N ASN A 119 -10.65 2.52 -10.55
CA ASN A 119 -11.08 2.58 -11.95
C ASN A 119 -10.06 1.94 -12.89
N MET A 120 -8.77 2.17 -12.64
CA MET A 120 -7.68 1.63 -13.46
C MET A 120 -7.45 0.14 -13.25
N THR A 121 -7.79 -0.40 -12.08
CA THR A 121 -7.41 -1.76 -11.68
C THR A 121 -8.57 -2.75 -11.62
N PHE A 122 -9.78 -2.30 -11.24
CA PHE A 122 -10.88 -3.21 -10.88
C PHE A 122 -12.28 -2.81 -11.36
N ALA A 123 -12.56 -1.53 -11.66
CA ALA A 123 -13.95 -1.07 -11.93
C ALA A 123 -14.66 -1.81 -13.07
N ASP A 124 -13.93 -2.26 -14.09
CA ASP A 124 -14.48 -2.96 -15.26
C ASP A 124 -14.26 -4.48 -15.24
N THR A 125 -13.69 -5.01 -14.16
CA THR A 125 -13.29 -6.44 -14.08
C THR A 125 -14.40 -7.36 -13.58
N GLY A 126 -15.40 -6.79 -12.89
CA GLY A 126 -16.43 -7.57 -12.18
C GLY A 126 -15.84 -8.47 -11.09
N LEU A 127 -14.73 -8.09 -10.46
CA LEU A 127 -14.08 -8.89 -9.42
C LEU A 127 -15.01 -9.16 -8.24
N TRP A 128 -15.72 -8.13 -7.76
CA TRP A 128 -16.78 -8.24 -6.76
C TRP A 128 -18.12 -8.33 -7.48
N MET A 129 -18.87 -9.41 -7.25
CA MET A 129 -20.11 -9.76 -7.97
C MET A 129 -21.37 -9.65 -7.12
N GLY A 130 -21.27 -9.06 -5.93
CA GLY A 130 -22.39 -8.88 -5.01
C GLY A 130 -22.22 -9.60 -3.69
N LYS A 131 -23.35 -9.83 -3.01
CA LYS A 131 -23.42 -10.45 -1.68
C LYS A 131 -24.70 -11.26 -1.57
N THR A 132 -24.79 -12.11 -0.57
CA THR A 132 -26.06 -12.71 -0.12
C THR A 132 -26.35 -12.37 1.32
N PHE A 133 -27.63 -12.41 1.65
CA PHE A 133 -28.19 -12.16 2.97
C PHE A 133 -28.93 -13.43 3.39
N GLU A 134 -28.33 -14.18 4.31
CA GLU A 134 -28.83 -15.48 4.74
C GLU A 134 -29.49 -15.36 6.12
N PRO A 135 -30.59 -16.11 6.37
CA PRO A 135 -31.17 -16.18 7.70
C PRO A 135 -30.12 -16.60 8.74
N VAL A 136 -30.13 -15.94 9.90
CA VAL A 136 -29.18 -16.18 10.98
C VAL A 136 -29.89 -16.39 12.32
N SER A 137 -29.45 -17.38 13.08
CA SER A 137 -30.00 -17.65 14.41
C SER A 137 -29.52 -16.64 15.44
N LYS A 138 -30.31 -16.39 16.49
CA LYS A 138 -29.91 -15.52 17.61
C LYS A 138 -28.61 -16.00 18.28
N ALA A 139 -28.41 -17.32 18.34
CA ALA A 139 -27.21 -17.92 18.92
C ALA A 139 -25.94 -17.58 18.12
N VAL A 140 -26.01 -17.65 16.79
CA VAL A 140 -24.89 -17.24 15.93
C VAL A 140 -24.64 -15.74 16.06
N VAL A 141 -25.68 -14.90 16.08
CA VAL A 141 -25.49 -13.45 16.31
C VAL A 141 -24.82 -13.19 17.66
N ALA A 142 -25.27 -13.85 18.74
CA ALA A 142 -24.66 -13.75 20.05
C ALA A 142 -23.19 -14.18 20.06
N ASP A 143 -22.86 -15.26 19.35
CA ASP A 143 -21.47 -15.68 19.20
C ASP A 143 -20.65 -14.59 18.47
N LYS A 144 -21.09 -14.18 17.28
CA LYS A 144 -20.33 -13.25 16.41
C LYS A 144 -20.18 -11.84 16.97
N THR A 145 -21.08 -11.39 17.83
CA THR A 145 -21.01 -10.07 18.48
C THR A 145 -20.49 -10.13 19.90
N ASP A 146 -20.02 -11.29 20.35
CA ASP A 146 -19.62 -11.54 21.73
C ASP A 146 -20.71 -11.16 22.76
N GLY A 147 -21.96 -11.41 22.39
CA GLY A 147 -23.12 -11.13 23.20
C GLY A 147 -23.38 -9.64 23.40
N ASP A 148 -23.05 -8.79 22.43
CA ASP A 148 -23.36 -7.37 22.45
C ASP A 148 -24.86 -7.13 22.72
N ARG A 149 -25.16 -6.42 23.82
CA ARG A 149 -26.52 -6.27 24.33
C ARG A 149 -27.43 -5.56 23.34
N ALA A 150 -27.00 -4.42 22.81
CA ALA A 150 -27.79 -3.65 21.84
C ALA A 150 -28.11 -4.46 20.58
N THR A 151 -27.13 -5.20 20.05
CA THR A 151 -27.35 -6.06 18.88
C THR A 151 -28.32 -7.20 19.18
N LEU A 152 -28.25 -7.82 20.36
CA LEU A 152 -29.14 -8.90 20.76
C LEU A 152 -30.56 -8.45 21.13
N GLU A 153 -30.71 -7.21 21.60
CA GLU A 153 -31.99 -6.54 21.80
C GLU A 153 -32.64 -6.17 20.46
N ALA A 154 -31.84 -5.73 19.48
CA ALA A 154 -32.30 -5.40 18.13
C ALA A 154 -32.50 -6.63 17.22
N TYR A 155 -32.05 -7.83 17.63
CA TYR A 155 -32.17 -9.05 16.83
C TYR A 155 -33.63 -9.38 16.50
N CYS A 156 -33.90 -9.60 15.21
CA CYS A 156 -35.19 -10.03 14.71
C CYS A 156 -34.99 -11.11 13.64
N PRO A 157 -35.54 -12.33 13.79
CA PRO A 157 -35.33 -13.39 12.79
C PRO A 157 -35.88 -13.02 11.39
N ALA A 158 -36.88 -12.15 11.33
CA ALA A 158 -37.46 -11.70 10.06
C ALA A 158 -36.53 -10.75 9.28
N THR A 159 -35.66 -9.99 9.96
CA THR A 159 -34.87 -8.90 9.34
C THR A 159 -33.38 -8.96 9.59
N SER A 160 -32.91 -9.69 10.59
CA SER A 160 -31.49 -9.93 10.85
C SER A 160 -30.95 -10.99 9.91
N ARG A 161 -29.83 -10.71 9.26
CA ARG A 161 -29.16 -11.60 8.31
C ARG A 161 -27.67 -11.68 8.60
N ILE A 162 -27.05 -12.78 8.23
CA ILE A 162 -25.60 -12.87 8.06
C ILE A 162 -25.32 -12.97 6.57
N GLY A 163 -24.30 -12.29 6.10
CA GLY A 163 -24.03 -12.23 4.67
C GLY A 163 -22.59 -12.47 4.31
N ARG A 164 -22.39 -12.83 3.04
CA ARG A 164 -21.10 -13.13 2.43
C ARG A 164 -21.01 -12.45 1.06
N ASN A 165 -19.83 -11.95 0.73
CA ASN A 165 -19.52 -11.34 -0.56
C ASN A 165 -19.22 -12.40 -1.61
N TYR A 166 -19.44 -12.04 -2.88
CA TYR A 166 -19.18 -12.85 -4.07
C TYR A 166 -18.00 -12.31 -4.84
N PHE A 167 -17.07 -13.19 -5.18
CA PHE A 167 -15.86 -12.87 -5.92
C PHE A 167 -15.73 -13.76 -7.15
N ARG A 168 -15.35 -13.12 -8.25
CA ARG A 168 -15.16 -13.74 -9.56
C ARG A 168 -13.70 -13.63 -9.96
N GLU A 169 -13.15 -14.71 -10.50
CA GLU A 169 -11.84 -14.66 -11.12
C GLU A 169 -11.87 -13.79 -12.39
N PRO A 170 -10.93 -12.86 -12.64
CA PRO A 170 -10.86 -12.14 -13.91
C PRO A 170 -10.55 -13.10 -15.05
N GLY A 171 -11.09 -12.83 -16.24
CA GLY A 171 -11.07 -13.78 -17.36
C GLY A 171 -9.76 -13.73 -18.15
N GLN A 172 -9.11 -12.57 -18.14
CA GLN A 172 -7.71 -12.39 -18.52
C GLN A 172 -7.07 -11.56 -17.41
N PRO A 173 -6.76 -12.19 -16.27
CA PRO A 173 -6.21 -11.45 -15.15
C PRO A 173 -4.88 -10.86 -15.62
N ASP A 174 -4.72 -9.55 -15.46
CA ASP A 174 -3.43 -8.92 -15.69
C ASP A 174 -2.40 -9.45 -14.65
N PRO A 175 -1.10 -9.19 -14.82
CA PRO A 175 -0.10 -9.69 -13.89
C PRO A 175 -0.34 -9.28 -12.43
N LEU A 176 -0.92 -8.10 -12.15
CA LEU A 176 -1.25 -7.65 -10.79
C LEU A 176 -2.42 -8.46 -10.22
N GLN A 177 -3.45 -8.70 -11.03
CA GLN A 177 -4.62 -9.49 -10.66
C GLN A 177 -4.25 -10.97 -10.44
N ARG A 178 -3.41 -11.56 -11.29
CA ARG A 178 -2.91 -12.94 -11.12
C ARG A 178 -2.14 -13.14 -9.83
N LEU A 179 -1.39 -12.13 -9.42
CA LEU A 179 -0.59 -12.16 -8.19
C LEU A 179 -1.46 -11.84 -6.95
N GLY A 180 -2.40 -10.89 -7.05
CA GLY A 180 -3.21 -10.44 -5.91
C GLY A 180 -4.30 -11.40 -5.49
N LEU A 181 -4.90 -12.13 -6.42
CA LEU A 181 -6.08 -12.95 -6.14
C LEU A 181 -5.83 -14.11 -5.16
N PRO A 182 -4.75 -14.90 -5.26
CA PRO A 182 -4.47 -15.95 -4.27
C PRO A 182 -4.20 -15.41 -2.87
N ALA A 183 -3.48 -14.29 -2.77
CA ALA A 183 -3.19 -13.63 -1.49
C ALA A 183 -4.45 -13.04 -0.86
N LEU A 184 -5.30 -12.36 -1.65
CA LEU A 184 -6.61 -11.87 -1.22
C LEU A 184 -7.54 -13.02 -0.82
N THR A 185 -7.49 -14.14 -1.54
CA THR A 185 -8.26 -15.35 -1.25
C THR A 185 -7.90 -15.91 0.13
N ALA A 186 -6.61 -16.04 0.43
CA ALA A 186 -6.13 -16.51 1.72
C ALA A 186 -6.42 -15.49 2.83
N LEU A 187 -6.12 -14.21 2.61
CA LEU A 187 -6.30 -13.14 3.58
C LEU A 187 -7.77 -12.98 3.98
N TRP A 188 -8.69 -13.02 3.01
CA TRP A 188 -10.14 -12.84 3.25
C TRP A 188 -10.86 -14.14 3.61
N GLY A 189 -10.11 -15.25 3.77
CA GLY A 189 -10.66 -16.56 4.09
C GLY A 189 -11.74 -17.01 3.09
N LEU A 190 -11.54 -16.69 1.80
CA LEU A 190 -12.56 -16.98 0.79
C LEU A 190 -12.71 -18.49 0.60
N LYS A 191 -13.96 -18.93 0.53
CA LYS A 191 -14.36 -20.32 0.29
C LYS A 191 -14.90 -20.47 -1.13
N PRO A 192 -14.86 -21.66 -1.71
CA PRO A 192 -15.60 -21.95 -2.93
C PRO A 192 -17.09 -21.65 -2.77
N ARG A 193 -17.77 -21.37 -3.89
CA ARG A 193 -19.23 -21.31 -3.93
C ARG A 193 -19.85 -22.57 -3.31
N PRO A 194 -20.85 -22.43 -2.41
CA PRO A 194 -21.62 -23.57 -1.96
C PRO A 194 -22.50 -24.14 -3.06
N LEU A 195 -22.58 -25.47 -3.14
CA LEU A 195 -23.38 -26.20 -4.13
C LEU A 195 -24.58 -26.93 -3.53
N SER A 196 -24.68 -27.00 -2.19
CA SER A 196 -25.81 -27.64 -1.51
C SER A 196 -26.11 -26.99 -0.17
N THR A 197 -27.34 -27.17 0.33
CA THR A 197 -27.75 -26.71 1.66
C THR A 197 -27.08 -27.45 2.82
N SER A 198 -26.43 -28.58 2.54
CA SER A 198 -25.72 -29.41 3.54
C SER A 198 -24.26 -29.01 3.76
N GLU A 199 -23.77 -28.03 2.99
CA GLU A 199 -22.39 -27.62 3.00
C GLU A 199 -22.00 -26.94 4.31
N LYS A 200 -20.93 -27.43 4.94
CA LYS A 200 -20.49 -26.96 6.26
C LYS A 200 -19.58 -25.75 6.13
N GLY A 201 -19.48 -24.96 7.21
CA GLY A 201 -18.56 -23.83 7.29
C GLY A 201 -19.16 -22.49 6.91
N PHE A 202 -20.48 -22.41 6.73
CA PHE A 202 -21.21 -21.16 6.61
C PHE A 202 -22.00 -20.91 7.90
N ASP A 203 -21.96 -19.67 8.41
CA ASP A 203 -22.63 -19.28 9.65
C ASP A 203 -24.13 -18.96 9.42
N GLY A 204 -24.56 -18.83 8.17
CA GLY A 204 -25.95 -18.62 7.75
C GLY A 204 -26.66 -19.88 7.28
N GLN A 205 -27.98 -19.80 7.14
CA GLN A 205 -28.78 -20.89 6.60
C GLN A 205 -28.82 -20.84 5.07
N LEU A 206 -28.13 -21.78 4.42
CA LEU A 206 -28.22 -21.99 2.98
C LEU A 206 -29.59 -22.59 2.62
N THR A 207 -30.35 -21.91 1.76
CA THR A 207 -31.67 -22.38 1.29
C THR A 207 -31.59 -22.78 -0.18
N ILE A 208 -32.43 -23.74 -0.58
CA ILE A 208 -32.51 -24.19 -1.98
C ILE A 208 -32.86 -23.00 -2.90
N GLU A 209 -33.83 -22.19 -2.49
CA GLU A 209 -34.26 -21.01 -3.24
C GLU A 209 -33.11 -20.00 -3.47
N ASN A 210 -32.28 -19.75 -2.46
CA ASN A 210 -31.14 -18.85 -2.60
C ASN A 210 -30.07 -19.44 -3.54
N LEU A 211 -29.75 -20.73 -3.39
CA LEU A 211 -28.78 -21.41 -4.26
C LEU A 211 -29.23 -21.41 -5.73
N GLU A 212 -30.52 -21.58 -6.00
CA GLU A 212 -31.08 -21.49 -7.36
C GLU A 212 -30.93 -20.09 -7.95
N LYS A 213 -31.16 -19.04 -7.15
CA LYS A 213 -30.96 -17.65 -7.58
C LYS A 213 -29.48 -17.29 -7.78
N GLU A 214 -28.59 -17.88 -6.97
CA GLU A 214 -27.14 -17.68 -7.06
C GLU A 214 -26.56 -18.11 -8.41
N VAL A 215 -27.17 -19.10 -9.08
CA VAL A 215 -26.73 -19.59 -10.40
C VAL A 215 -26.62 -18.45 -11.42
N ASN A 216 -27.47 -17.43 -11.31
CA ASN A 216 -27.48 -16.29 -12.22
C ASN A 216 -26.33 -15.29 -11.99
N ILE A 217 -25.48 -15.50 -10.97
CA ILE A 217 -24.36 -14.62 -10.62
C ILE A 217 -23.04 -15.32 -10.93
N PRO A 218 -22.19 -14.82 -11.84
CA PRO A 218 -20.95 -15.50 -12.24
C PRO A 218 -19.82 -15.29 -11.22
N TYR A 219 -19.90 -15.96 -10.06
CA TYR A 219 -18.85 -15.94 -9.03
C TYR A 219 -18.31 -17.35 -8.75
N SER A 220 -17.06 -17.46 -8.30
CA SER A 220 -16.40 -18.73 -7.94
C SER A 220 -16.08 -18.82 -6.45
N MET A 221 -15.77 -17.67 -5.81
CA MET A 221 -15.34 -17.59 -4.42
C MET A 221 -16.25 -16.69 -3.58
N THR A 222 -16.35 -16.96 -2.28
CA THR A 222 -17.22 -16.22 -1.36
C THR A 222 -16.57 -16.04 0.01
N GLY A 223 -16.81 -14.92 0.69
CA GLY A 223 -16.22 -14.64 2.01
C GLY A 223 -16.49 -13.21 2.46
N GLY A 224 -15.67 -12.65 3.36
CA GLY A 224 -15.88 -11.30 3.89
C GLY A 224 -17.25 -11.16 4.57
N ILE A 225 -17.39 -11.79 5.73
CA ILE A 225 -18.69 -11.97 6.40
C ILE A 225 -19.15 -10.67 7.08
N PHE A 226 -20.45 -10.41 7.06
CA PHE A 226 -21.06 -9.27 7.74
C PHE A 226 -22.37 -9.66 8.44
N LEU A 227 -22.74 -8.91 9.48
CA LEU A 227 -24.08 -8.96 10.07
C LEU A 227 -24.92 -7.82 9.54
N ALA A 228 -26.15 -8.11 9.13
CA ALA A 228 -27.06 -7.13 8.57
C ALA A 228 -28.36 -7.02 9.36
N ALA A 229 -28.82 -5.79 9.59
CA ALA A 229 -30.07 -5.51 10.27
C ALA A 229 -30.59 -4.09 9.94
N PRO A 230 -31.89 -3.82 10.10
CA PRO A 230 -32.41 -2.46 10.04
C PRO A 230 -31.77 -1.57 11.12
N GLY A 231 -31.46 -0.33 10.78
CA GLY A 231 -30.80 0.61 11.68
C GLY A 231 -30.93 2.06 11.25
N ARG A 232 -30.19 2.93 11.94
CA ARG A 232 -30.08 4.36 11.66
C ARG A 232 -28.70 4.64 11.09
N SER A 233 -28.63 5.45 10.03
CA SER A 233 -27.36 5.76 9.37
C SER A 233 -26.35 6.31 10.38
N VAL A 234 -25.12 5.76 10.37
CA VAL A 234 -24.02 6.25 11.20
C VAL A 234 -23.34 7.49 10.63
N VAL A 235 -23.59 7.80 9.35
CA VAL A 235 -23.07 8.99 8.68
C VAL A 235 -23.83 10.22 9.18
N PRO A 236 -23.17 11.22 9.79
CA PRO A 236 -23.84 12.39 10.37
C PRO A 236 -24.70 13.17 9.36
N GLU A 237 -24.26 13.28 8.10
CA GLU A 237 -24.96 13.98 7.03
C GLU A 237 -26.28 13.32 6.61
N MET A 238 -26.53 12.09 7.06
CA MET A 238 -27.78 11.37 6.79
C MET A 238 -28.85 11.59 7.87
N ASN A 239 -28.54 12.36 8.93
CA ASN A 239 -29.48 12.77 9.99
C ASN A 239 -30.33 11.63 10.57
N GLU A 240 -29.72 10.49 10.92
CA GLU A 240 -30.42 9.30 11.44
C GLU A 240 -31.44 8.69 10.46
N LYS A 241 -31.22 8.84 9.15
CA LYS A 241 -32.00 8.15 8.13
C LYS A 241 -32.08 6.65 8.40
N ALA A 242 -33.29 6.08 8.29
CA ALA A 242 -33.48 4.64 8.34
C ALA A 242 -32.79 3.97 7.14
N VAL A 243 -32.01 2.93 7.40
CA VAL A 243 -31.21 2.18 6.43
C VAL A 243 -31.14 0.71 6.84
N TYR A 244 -30.77 -0.16 5.90
CA TYR A 244 -30.37 -1.53 6.23
C TYR A 244 -28.83 -1.58 6.33
N GLN A 245 -28.31 -1.78 7.53
CA GLN A 245 -26.88 -1.69 7.82
C GLN A 245 -26.22 -3.05 7.70
N LEU A 246 -25.01 -3.10 7.13
CA LEU A 246 -24.16 -4.27 7.05
C LEU A 246 -22.87 -3.96 7.82
N ASN A 247 -22.72 -4.55 9.01
CA ASN A 247 -21.57 -4.32 9.87
C ASN A 247 -20.58 -5.48 9.75
N TYR A 248 -19.41 -5.18 9.19
CA TYR A 248 -18.30 -6.14 9.01
C TYR A 248 -17.39 -6.22 10.22
N ARG A 249 -17.43 -5.20 11.09
CA ARG A 249 -16.32 -4.89 11.99
C ARG A 249 -16.23 -5.78 13.22
N TRP A 250 -17.27 -6.59 13.47
CA TRP A 250 -17.30 -7.51 14.60
C TRP A 250 -16.12 -8.48 14.53
N PRO A 251 -15.26 -8.55 15.57
CA PRO A 251 -14.01 -9.31 15.51
C PRO A 251 -14.21 -10.79 15.15
N LYS A 252 -15.26 -11.43 15.67
CA LYS A 252 -15.56 -12.85 15.42
C LYS A 252 -16.15 -13.13 14.02
N LEU A 253 -16.37 -12.10 13.21
CA LEU A 253 -16.61 -12.27 11.76
C LEU A 253 -15.32 -12.46 10.96
N GLY A 254 -14.16 -12.29 11.61
CA GLY A 254 -12.84 -12.35 10.96
C GLY A 254 -12.61 -11.27 9.90
N PRO A 255 -13.02 -10.00 10.09
CA PRO A 255 -12.79 -8.98 9.08
C PRO A 255 -11.31 -8.70 8.93
N THR A 256 -10.89 -8.48 7.69
CA THR A 256 -9.55 -7.98 7.35
C THR A 256 -9.67 -6.59 6.75
N TYR A 257 -8.62 -5.78 6.86
CA TYR A 257 -8.63 -4.46 6.22
C TYR A 257 -9.00 -4.55 4.71
N PRO A 258 -9.88 -3.68 4.19
CA PRO A 258 -10.52 -2.54 4.86
C PRO A 258 -11.84 -2.86 5.61
N MET A 259 -12.34 -4.10 5.56
CA MET A 259 -13.63 -4.50 6.16
C MET A 259 -13.71 -4.28 7.67
N THR A 260 -12.57 -4.27 8.35
CA THR A 260 -12.44 -3.90 9.77
C THR A 260 -12.93 -2.50 10.12
N ARG A 261 -13.05 -1.62 9.11
CA ARG A 261 -13.53 -0.24 9.24
C ARG A 261 -14.89 -0.03 8.56
N LEU A 262 -15.41 -1.06 7.90
CA LEU A 262 -16.53 -0.95 6.98
C LEU A 262 -17.87 -1.15 7.68
N ILE A 263 -18.77 -0.19 7.47
CA ILE A 263 -20.21 -0.41 7.57
C ILE A 263 -20.78 -0.04 6.21
N ASP A 264 -21.51 -0.95 5.57
CA ASP A 264 -22.31 -0.55 4.42
C ASP A 264 -23.72 -0.20 4.87
N GLU A 265 -24.37 0.71 4.16
CA GLU A 265 -25.77 1.05 4.42
C GLU A 265 -26.55 1.02 3.12
N LEU A 266 -27.71 0.37 3.12
CA LEU A 266 -28.54 0.14 1.94
C LEU A 266 -29.90 0.82 2.07
N VAL A 267 -30.39 1.30 0.93
CA VAL A 267 -31.79 1.70 0.71
C VAL A 267 -32.27 1.15 -0.62
N GLN A 268 -33.57 0.89 -0.72
CA GLN A 268 -34.21 0.52 -1.97
C GLN A 268 -34.60 1.79 -2.75
N ILE A 269 -34.23 1.83 -4.04
CA ILE A 269 -34.49 2.97 -4.92
C ILE A 269 -35.37 2.60 -6.13
N ALA A 270 -35.46 1.32 -6.46
CA ALA A 270 -36.41 0.79 -7.42
C ALA A 270 -36.72 -0.69 -7.11
N GLU A 271 -37.67 -1.26 -7.84
CA GLU A 271 -37.97 -2.68 -7.74
C GLU A 271 -36.72 -3.49 -8.11
N GLY A 272 -36.29 -4.36 -7.19
CA GLY A 272 -35.07 -5.16 -7.34
C GLY A 272 -33.75 -4.35 -7.38
N ILE A 273 -33.73 -3.05 -7.02
CA ILE A 273 -32.52 -2.22 -7.02
C ILE A 273 -32.34 -1.51 -5.69
N TYR A 274 -31.21 -1.79 -5.05
CA TYR A 274 -30.78 -1.19 -3.80
C TYR A 274 -29.49 -0.40 -4.03
N LEU A 275 -29.49 0.84 -3.54
CA LEU A 275 -28.32 1.70 -3.55
C LEU A 275 -27.66 1.65 -2.18
N GLY A 276 -26.38 1.32 -2.19
CA GLY A 276 -25.55 1.27 -1.01
C GLY A 276 -24.57 2.42 -0.93
N GLN A 277 -24.26 2.87 0.29
CA GLN A 277 -23.09 3.68 0.57
C GLN A 277 -22.03 2.87 1.32
N LEU A 278 -20.76 3.06 0.92
CA LEU A 278 -19.58 2.48 1.57
C LEU A 278 -19.17 3.41 2.72
N VAL A 279 -19.36 3.04 3.98
CA VAL A 279 -19.04 3.91 5.13
C VAL A 279 -17.80 3.42 5.85
N PHE A 280 -16.77 4.27 5.95
CA PHE A 280 -15.56 3.94 6.71
C PHE A 280 -15.55 4.66 8.06
N ALA A 281 -15.13 3.94 9.10
CA ALA A 281 -14.77 4.50 10.39
C ALA A 281 -13.40 5.18 10.32
N THR A 282 -13.37 6.50 10.21
CA THR A 282 -12.19 7.36 10.03
C THR A 282 -11.33 7.52 11.28
N ARG A 283 -11.89 7.33 12.49
CA ARG A 283 -11.18 7.39 13.78
C ARG A 283 -10.94 6.02 14.42
N HIS A 284 -11.19 4.95 13.68
CA HIS A 284 -10.97 3.55 14.09
C HIS A 284 -9.85 2.92 13.26
N TYR A 285 -8.97 2.14 13.90
CA TYR A 285 -7.92 1.39 13.20
C TYR A 285 -7.84 -0.05 13.71
N SER A 286 -8.16 -0.97 12.82
CA SER A 286 -7.94 -2.41 12.95
C SER A 286 -7.55 -2.97 11.58
N LEU A 287 -6.55 -3.82 11.50
CA LEU A 287 -6.13 -4.53 10.30
C LEU A 287 -6.75 -5.93 10.19
N GLY A 288 -7.38 -6.40 11.27
CA GLY A 288 -8.12 -7.66 11.33
C GLY A 288 -7.59 -8.55 12.43
N SER A 289 -7.87 -9.85 12.32
CA SER A 289 -7.27 -10.86 13.19
C SER A 289 -6.47 -11.85 12.37
N LEU A 290 -5.25 -12.13 12.78
CA LEU A 290 -4.40 -13.07 12.10
C LEU A 290 -4.71 -14.50 12.55
N HIS A 291 -5.00 -15.38 11.60
CA HIS A 291 -5.28 -16.79 11.83
C HIS A 291 -4.18 -17.64 11.20
N PHE A 292 -3.70 -18.65 11.93
CA PHE A 292 -2.66 -19.57 11.46
C PHE A 292 -3.33 -20.81 10.83
N PRO A 293 -3.23 -21.01 9.49
CA PRO A 293 -3.90 -22.11 8.80
C PRO A 293 -3.55 -23.50 9.35
N ASP A 294 -2.32 -23.64 9.86
CA ASP A 294 -1.78 -24.90 10.35
C ASP A 294 -2.15 -25.20 11.81
N ARG A 295 -2.88 -24.29 12.47
CA ARG A 295 -3.23 -24.36 13.91
C ARG A 295 -4.63 -23.82 14.20
N PRO A 296 -5.69 -24.59 13.86
CA PRO A 296 -7.09 -24.17 14.01
C PRO A 296 -7.58 -23.98 15.47
N GLY A 297 -6.73 -24.25 16.47
CA GLY A 297 -7.05 -24.10 17.90
C GLY A 297 -6.57 -22.79 18.55
N ILE A 298 -5.77 -21.97 17.86
CA ILE A 298 -5.26 -20.70 18.40
C ILE A 298 -6.23 -19.57 18.03
N PRO A 299 -6.74 -18.78 19.02
CA PRO A 299 -7.58 -17.61 18.73
C PRO A 299 -6.84 -16.60 17.85
N GLY A 300 -7.52 -16.01 16.86
CA GLY A 300 -6.90 -15.06 15.94
C GLY A 300 -6.30 -13.84 16.67
N ILE A 301 -5.08 -13.43 16.32
CA ILE A 301 -4.39 -12.31 16.97
C ILE A 301 -4.90 -10.99 16.38
N PRO A 302 -5.56 -10.11 17.15
CA PRO A 302 -6.06 -8.84 16.64
C PRO A 302 -4.91 -7.87 16.33
N LEU A 303 -4.92 -7.29 15.13
CA LEU A 303 -3.97 -6.27 14.68
C LEU A 303 -4.66 -4.89 14.76
N GLY A 304 -4.36 -4.09 15.78
CA GLY A 304 -5.02 -2.80 16.06
C GLY A 304 -6.18 -2.89 17.06
N LYS A 305 -6.88 -1.78 17.32
CA LYS A 305 -7.98 -1.76 18.29
C LYS A 305 -9.20 -2.44 17.67
N ALA A 306 -9.56 -3.61 18.20
CA ALA A 306 -10.78 -4.31 17.78
C ALA A 306 -12.01 -3.40 17.88
N TYR A 307 -13.02 -3.66 17.06
CA TYR A 307 -14.28 -2.94 17.21
C TYR A 307 -14.91 -3.31 18.56
N ALA A 308 -15.06 -2.30 19.41
CA ALA A 308 -15.72 -2.41 20.70
C ALA A 308 -17.22 -2.11 20.52
N GLY A 309 -18.06 -3.10 20.87
CA GLY A 309 -19.51 -2.93 20.99
C GLY A 309 -19.89 -2.12 22.24
N GLU A 310 -21.10 -2.30 22.77
CA GLU A 310 -21.53 -1.60 24.00
C GLU A 310 -20.89 -2.14 25.28
N LYS A 311 -20.47 -3.41 25.31
CA LYS A 311 -19.94 -4.08 26.52
C LYS A 311 -18.67 -3.44 27.12
N GLU A 312 -17.80 -2.87 26.30
CA GLU A 312 -16.58 -2.19 26.76
C GLU A 312 -16.81 -0.71 27.16
N LYS A 313 -18.03 -0.18 27.03
CA LYS A 313 -18.36 1.19 27.45
C LYS A 313 -18.48 1.35 28.99
N THR A 314 -18.38 0.26 29.75
CA THR A 314 -18.68 0.21 31.19
C THR A 314 -17.48 -0.01 32.12
N GLU A 315 -16.31 -0.37 31.60
CA GLU A 315 -15.08 -0.51 32.40
C GLU A 315 -14.08 0.59 32.02
N GLY A 316 -14.41 1.82 32.39
CA GLY A 316 -13.54 2.98 32.22
C GLY A 316 -12.43 3.03 33.26
N THR A 317 -11.21 3.33 32.81
CA THR A 317 -10.10 3.76 33.68
C THR A 317 -10.45 5.06 34.39
N LEU A 318 -9.69 5.39 35.45
CA LEU A 318 -9.93 6.53 36.37
C LEU A 318 -10.15 7.90 35.68
N PHE A 319 -9.78 8.03 34.39
CA PHE A 319 -9.97 9.22 33.56
C PHE A 319 -11.42 9.43 33.08
N ASP A 320 -12.23 8.39 32.93
CA ASP A 320 -13.63 8.47 32.49
C ASP A 320 -14.57 9.13 33.51
N LEU A 321 -14.08 9.35 34.73
CA LEU A 321 -14.77 10.12 35.77
C LEU A 321 -14.70 11.64 35.54
N PHE A 322 -13.81 12.13 34.67
CA PHE A 322 -13.59 13.57 34.47
C PHE A 322 -14.00 14.09 33.08
N SER A 323 -14.16 13.23 32.08
CA SER A 323 -14.70 13.58 30.76
C SER A 323 -16.15 13.12 30.63
N GLY A 324 -17.11 14.04 30.80
CA GLY A 324 -18.55 13.76 30.85
C GLY A 324 -19.21 13.28 29.55
N ASP A 325 -18.53 12.53 28.68
CA ASP A 325 -19.15 11.93 27.49
C ASP A 325 -18.68 10.48 27.29
N ARG A 326 -19.61 9.54 27.49
CA ARG A 326 -19.38 8.08 27.56
C ARG A 326 -19.52 7.38 26.19
N THR A 327 -19.12 8.03 25.09
CA THR A 327 -19.31 7.46 23.74
C THR A 327 -18.00 7.38 22.94
N VAL A 328 -17.66 6.17 22.46
CA VAL A 328 -16.53 5.97 21.53
C VAL A 328 -16.91 6.53 20.16
N ASP A 329 -16.34 7.67 19.79
CA ASP A 329 -16.54 8.29 18.47
C ASP A 329 -15.58 7.68 17.42
N TYR A 330 -16.13 6.79 16.60
CA TYR A 330 -15.41 6.15 15.50
C TYR A 330 -15.28 7.03 14.24
N GLY A 331 -15.97 8.17 14.18
CA GLY A 331 -16.01 9.12 13.05
C GLY A 331 -16.36 8.48 11.71
N TYR A 332 -17.58 8.63 11.22
CA TYR A 332 -18.01 7.95 9.99
C TYR A 332 -18.06 8.87 8.76
N GLN A 333 -17.64 8.34 7.61
CA GLN A 333 -17.71 9.04 6.33
C GLN A 333 -18.16 8.09 5.21
N ASN A 334 -18.99 8.62 4.30
CA ASN A 334 -19.28 7.97 3.02
C ASN A 334 -18.06 8.06 2.07
N ASN A 335 -17.60 6.89 1.65
CA ASN A 335 -16.43 6.61 0.82
C ASN A 335 -16.80 6.03 -0.55
N GLY A 336 -18.04 6.17 -0.99
CA GLY A 336 -18.48 5.71 -2.29
C GLY A 336 -19.87 5.10 -2.28
N TYR A 337 -20.27 4.63 -3.45
CA TYR A 337 -21.57 4.00 -3.67
C TYR A 337 -21.41 2.67 -4.39
N PHE A 338 -22.31 1.75 -4.08
CA PHE A 338 -22.41 0.45 -4.74
C PHE A 338 -23.88 0.10 -4.99
N LEU A 339 -24.12 -0.86 -5.87
CA LEU A 339 -25.46 -1.38 -6.16
C LEU A 339 -25.58 -2.82 -5.71
N MET A 340 -26.80 -3.17 -5.31
CA MET A 340 -27.25 -4.54 -5.11
C MET A 340 -28.55 -4.71 -5.90
N MET A 341 -28.58 -5.72 -6.76
CA MET A 341 -29.62 -5.90 -7.76
C MET A 341 -30.13 -7.34 -7.72
N ASP A 342 -31.43 -7.51 -7.73
CA ASP A 342 -32.08 -8.81 -7.62
C ASP A 342 -31.74 -9.69 -8.85
N PRO A 343 -31.22 -10.92 -8.66
CA PRO A 343 -30.91 -11.85 -9.75
C PRO A 343 -32.11 -12.22 -10.62
N ALA A 344 -33.35 -12.03 -10.16
CA ALA A 344 -34.55 -12.16 -11.00
C ALA A 344 -34.51 -11.24 -12.22
N TYR A 345 -33.77 -10.13 -12.14
CA TYR A 345 -33.56 -9.18 -13.23
C TYR A 345 -32.19 -9.33 -13.92
N ALA A 346 -31.48 -10.46 -13.76
CA ALA A 346 -30.13 -10.66 -14.29
C ALA A 346 -29.96 -10.28 -15.78
N LYS A 347 -30.94 -10.63 -16.63
CA LYS A 347 -30.93 -10.23 -18.06
C LYS A 347 -30.95 -8.72 -18.28
N ALA A 348 -31.70 -7.98 -17.45
CA ALA A 348 -31.75 -6.52 -17.51
C ALA A 348 -30.48 -5.89 -16.92
N VAL A 349 -29.92 -6.48 -15.85
CA VAL A 349 -28.66 -6.06 -15.24
C VAL A 349 -27.49 -6.18 -16.23
N TYR A 350 -27.40 -7.32 -16.94
CA TYR A 350 -26.31 -7.62 -17.89
C TYR A 350 -26.54 -7.08 -19.32
N ALA A 351 -27.59 -6.29 -19.52
CA ALA A 351 -27.88 -5.65 -20.80
C ALA A 351 -26.78 -4.65 -21.17
N ASP A 352 -26.55 -4.45 -22.47
CA ASP A 352 -25.52 -3.52 -22.98
C ASP A 352 -25.73 -2.07 -22.53
N SER A 353 -26.99 -1.68 -22.29
CA SER A 353 -27.35 -0.35 -21.79
C SER A 353 -27.13 -0.18 -20.28
N ALA A 354 -27.01 -1.29 -19.52
CA ALA A 354 -26.82 -1.34 -18.08
C ALA A 354 -25.37 -1.68 -17.73
N PHE A 355 -25.10 -2.93 -17.34
CA PHE A 355 -23.78 -3.37 -16.83
C PHE A 355 -23.25 -4.60 -17.59
N PRO A 356 -22.89 -4.46 -18.88
CA PRO A 356 -22.43 -5.57 -19.71
C PRO A 356 -21.14 -6.23 -19.19
N GLN A 357 -20.31 -5.51 -18.43
CA GLN A 357 -19.08 -6.04 -17.85
C GLN A 357 -19.30 -7.14 -16.79
N LEU A 358 -20.49 -7.19 -16.18
CA LEU A 358 -20.86 -8.20 -15.19
C LEU A 358 -21.36 -9.51 -15.82
N ARG A 359 -21.53 -9.54 -17.15
CA ARG A 359 -22.09 -10.68 -17.88
C ARG A 359 -21.24 -11.96 -17.66
N PRO A 360 -21.89 -13.14 -17.49
CA PRO A 360 -21.19 -14.41 -17.47
C PRO A 360 -20.37 -14.66 -18.74
N ARG A 361 -19.19 -15.24 -18.58
CA ARG A 361 -18.32 -15.72 -19.66
C ARG A 361 -18.55 -17.21 -19.89
N ARG A 362 -18.10 -17.71 -21.03
CA ARG A 362 -18.15 -19.14 -21.34
C ARG A 362 -17.45 -19.95 -20.24
N GLY A 363 -18.17 -20.90 -19.64
CA GLY A 363 -17.68 -21.74 -18.55
C GLY A 363 -18.05 -21.27 -17.14
N GLU A 364 -18.61 -20.07 -17.00
CA GLU A 364 -19.12 -19.57 -15.70
C GLU A 364 -20.60 -19.89 -15.51
N SER A 365 -21.05 -19.89 -14.25
CA SER A 365 -22.47 -20.01 -13.91
C SER A 365 -23.28 -18.86 -14.50
N GLY A 366 -24.50 -19.16 -14.96
CA GLY A 366 -25.38 -18.19 -15.57
C GLY A 366 -25.13 -18.04 -17.07
N TYR A 367 -24.01 -18.53 -17.62
CA TYR A 367 -23.72 -18.42 -19.05
C TYR A 367 -24.74 -19.19 -19.89
N ARG A 368 -25.01 -20.46 -19.55
CA ARG A 368 -26.00 -21.29 -20.25
C ARG A 368 -27.41 -20.95 -19.79
N GLU A 369 -27.60 -20.77 -18.49
CA GLU A 369 -28.90 -20.53 -17.86
C GLU A 369 -29.55 -19.23 -18.35
N LEU A 370 -28.73 -18.24 -18.74
CA LEU A 370 -29.20 -16.99 -19.33
C LEU A 370 -29.19 -16.98 -20.87
N GLY A 371 -28.70 -18.05 -21.52
CA GLY A 371 -28.75 -18.26 -22.97
C GLY A 371 -27.62 -17.62 -23.78
N TYR A 372 -26.44 -17.40 -23.18
CA TYR A 372 -25.29 -16.79 -23.86
C TYR A 372 -24.45 -17.76 -24.71
N ASP A 373 -24.71 -19.07 -24.62
CA ASP A 373 -24.10 -20.12 -25.45
C ASP A 373 -24.60 -20.13 -26.89
N VAL A 374 -25.57 -19.28 -27.22
CA VAL A 374 -26.18 -19.14 -28.54
C VAL A 374 -25.72 -17.84 -29.23
N SER A 375 -24.39 -17.59 -29.39
CA SER A 375 -23.79 -16.82 -30.52
C SER A 375 -22.29 -16.44 -30.38
N SER A 376 -21.57 -16.69 -31.49
CA SER A 376 -20.35 -16.04 -32.05
C SER A 376 -18.90 -16.47 -31.68
N PRO A 377 -17.95 -16.30 -32.63
CA PRO A 377 -16.68 -17.04 -32.71
C PRO A 377 -15.43 -16.26 -32.24
N ASP A 378 -14.37 -17.05 -32.03
CA ASP A 378 -13.06 -16.77 -31.41
C ASP A 378 -12.15 -15.73 -32.09
N ARG A 379 -11.17 -15.21 -31.33
CA ARG A 379 -9.80 -14.96 -31.82
C ARG A 379 -8.73 -15.01 -30.73
N ALA A 380 -7.62 -15.67 -31.08
CA ALA A 380 -6.48 -16.06 -30.26
C ALA A 380 -5.36 -15.00 -30.21
N GLY A 381 -4.46 -15.16 -29.23
CA GLY A 381 -3.42 -14.20 -28.83
C GLY A 381 -2.07 -14.32 -29.53
N ALA A 382 -1.08 -13.61 -29.00
CA ALA A 382 0.33 -13.68 -29.38
C ALA A 382 1.25 -13.46 -28.16
N ALA A 383 2.35 -14.21 -28.10
CA ALA A 383 3.39 -14.16 -27.07
C ALA A 383 4.60 -13.32 -27.54
N PRO A 384 5.40 -12.70 -26.64
CA PRO A 384 6.62 -11.98 -27.03
C PRO A 384 7.90 -12.82 -26.85
N GLY A 385 8.89 -12.56 -27.72
CA GLY A 385 10.19 -13.24 -27.80
C GLY A 385 11.30 -12.64 -26.91
N ARG A 386 12.41 -13.40 -26.82
CA ARG A 386 13.62 -13.17 -26.01
C ARG A 386 14.56 -12.08 -26.57
N ALA A 387 15.22 -11.35 -25.68
CA ALA A 387 16.40 -10.50 -25.96
C ALA A 387 17.64 -10.98 -25.17
N ALA A 388 18.82 -10.58 -25.63
CA ALA A 388 20.15 -11.09 -25.28
C ALA A 388 21.02 -10.05 -24.53
N GLY A 389 21.97 -10.51 -23.70
CA GLY A 389 23.04 -9.63 -23.20
C GLY A 389 23.94 -10.17 -22.08
N ARG A 390 25.24 -10.35 -22.42
CA ARG A 390 26.44 -10.54 -21.57
C ARG A 390 26.38 -11.59 -20.47
N TRP A 391 26.60 -12.85 -20.85
CA TRP A 391 27.33 -13.95 -20.19
C TRP A 391 26.99 -15.23 -21.00
N PRO A 392 27.23 -15.24 -22.32
CA PRO A 392 26.61 -16.22 -23.24
C PRO A 392 27.01 -17.69 -22.99
N GLU A 393 28.03 -17.93 -22.19
CA GLU A 393 28.57 -19.26 -21.91
C GLU A 393 27.95 -19.90 -20.64
N VAL A 394 27.40 -19.11 -19.72
CA VAL A 394 26.78 -19.61 -18.49
C VAL A 394 25.31 -19.87 -18.75
N THR A 395 24.96 -21.14 -18.95
CA THR A 395 23.57 -21.57 -19.20
C THR A 395 22.87 -22.11 -17.95
N GLU A 396 23.64 -22.53 -16.94
CA GLU A 396 23.17 -23.02 -15.66
C GLU A 396 23.71 -22.08 -14.55
N TRP A 397 22.82 -21.32 -13.93
CA TRP A 397 23.19 -20.24 -13.00
C TRP A 397 23.08 -20.63 -11.53
N ILE A 398 22.57 -21.83 -11.20
CA ILE A 398 22.48 -22.29 -9.81
C ILE A 398 23.86 -22.72 -9.32
N ASP A 399 24.55 -23.56 -10.08
CA ASP A 399 25.86 -24.14 -9.75
C ASP A 399 26.89 -24.02 -10.87
N GLY A 400 26.49 -23.80 -12.12
CA GLY A 400 27.41 -23.72 -13.27
C GLY A 400 28.46 -22.59 -13.18
N TRP A 401 28.22 -21.55 -12.37
CA TRP A 401 29.22 -20.50 -12.07
C TRP A 401 30.50 -21.05 -11.43
N ARG A 402 30.46 -22.24 -10.81
CA ARG A 402 31.63 -22.86 -10.16
C ARG A 402 32.71 -23.28 -11.16
N ASP A 403 32.33 -23.49 -12.40
CA ASP A 403 33.24 -23.87 -13.50
C ASP A 403 33.90 -22.65 -14.16
N HIS A 404 33.44 -21.43 -13.81
CA HIS A 404 34.00 -20.17 -14.30
C HIS A 404 34.82 -19.51 -13.19
N THR A 405 36.15 -19.48 -13.35
CA THR A 405 37.08 -18.97 -12.32
C THR A 405 36.71 -17.57 -11.82
N ASP A 406 36.37 -16.64 -12.72
CA ASP A 406 36.03 -15.26 -12.36
C ASP A 406 34.72 -15.17 -11.56
N LEU A 407 33.69 -15.91 -11.96
CA LEU A 407 32.41 -15.94 -11.24
C LEU A 407 32.54 -16.66 -9.91
N LYS A 408 33.31 -17.75 -9.85
CA LYS A 408 33.62 -18.45 -8.61
C LYS A 408 34.31 -17.52 -7.61
N GLU A 409 35.31 -16.76 -8.05
CA GLU A 409 35.99 -15.79 -7.20
C GLU A 409 35.02 -14.69 -6.74
N LYS A 410 34.28 -14.06 -7.67
CA LYS A 410 33.27 -13.03 -7.36
C LYS A 410 32.22 -13.52 -6.37
N PHE A 411 31.71 -14.74 -6.57
CA PHE A 411 30.59 -15.28 -5.80
C PHE A 411 30.97 -15.83 -4.43
N THR A 412 32.25 -16.01 -4.14
CA THR A 412 32.71 -16.64 -2.88
C THR A 412 33.64 -15.75 -2.05
N THR A 413 34.10 -14.62 -2.59
CA THR A 413 35.04 -13.71 -1.91
C THR A 413 34.30 -12.57 -1.22
N PHE A 414 34.48 -12.45 0.10
CA PHE A 414 33.95 -11.33 0.87
C PHE A 414 34.80 -10.07 0.71
N LEU A 415 34.14 -8.92 0.63
CA LEU A 415 34.76 -7.61 0.80
C LEU A 415 34.51 -7.13 2.23
N LEU A 416 35.59 -7.07 3.02
CA LEU A 416 35.54 -6.75 4.45
C LEU A 416 36.45 -5.56 4.77
N GLU A 417 36.13 -4.82 5.83
CA GLU A 417 36.98 -3.72 6.31
C GLU A 417 38.40 -4.23 6.65
N PRO A 418 39.46 -3.48 6.28
CA PRO A 418 40.84 -3.96 6.35
C PRO A 418 41.35 -4.21 7.78
N ASP A 419 40.82 -3.51 8.80
CA ASP A 419 41.30 -3.61 10.19
C ASP A 419 40.41 -4.48 11.08
N LEU A 420 39.61 -5.39 10.50
CA LEU A 420 38.83 -6.32 11.29
C LEU A 420 39.75 -7.34 12.01
N PRO A 421 39.47 -7.68 13.27
CA PRO A 421 40.19 -8.75 13.96
C PRO A 421 40.13 -10.07 13.17
N SER A 422 41.22 -10.83 13.14
CA SER A 422 41.29 -12.11 12.41
C SER A 422 40.17 -13.07 12.81
N SER A 423 39.79 -13.10 14.10
CA SER A 423 38.66 -13.89 14.60
C SER A 423 37.31 -13.48 14.01
N SER A 424 37.10 -12.19 13.71
CA SER A 424 35.89 -11.70 13.04
C SER A 424 35.87 -12.10 11.57
N VAL A 425 37.02 -12.02 10.90
CA VAL A 425 37.18 -12.44 9.49
C VAL A 425 36.90 -13.95 9.37
N GLU A 426 37.51 -14.77 10.21
CA GLU A 426 37.29 -16.22 10.27
C GLU A 426 35.82 -16.55 10.53
N ALA A 427 35.18 -15.85 11.48
CA ALA A 427 33.77 -16.06 11.79
C ALA A 427 32.82 -15.71 10.63
N ILE A 428 33.14 -14.70 9.82
CA ILE A 428 32.36 -14.33 8.63
C ILE A 428 32.59 -15.33 7.51
N GLN A 429 33.85 -15.70 7.26
CA GLN A 429 34.18 -16.72 6.25
C GLN A 429 33.52 -18.05 6.56
N ALA A 430 33.46 -18.45 7.84
CA ALA A 430 32.77 -19.65 8.30
C ALA A 430 31.24 -19.62 8.13
N MET A 431 30.63 -18.45 7.87
CA MET A 431 29.19 -18.39 7.59
C MET A 431 28.83 -19.03 6.25
N ARG A 432 29.73 -18.99 5.26
CA ARG A 432 29.56 -19.57 3.93
C ARG A 432 29.98 -21.03 3.94
N ARG A 433 29.13 -21.93 3.44
CA ARG A 433 29.45 -23.36 3.33
C ARG A 433 30.31 -23.65 2.10
N ASP A 434 31.01 -24.78 2.11
CA ASP A 434 31.74 -25.24 0.93
C ASP A 434 30.80 -25.45 -0.26
N GLY A 435 31.19 -24.97 -1.43
CA GLY A 435 30.37 -24.97 -2.64
C GLY A 435 29.25 -23.91 -2.70
N GLU A 436 29.00 -23.17 -1.62
CA GLU A 436 27.93 -22.16 -1.56
C GLU A 436 28.44 -20.78 -2.04
N SER A 437 27.64 -20.05 -2.82
CA SER A 437 27.88 -18.62 -3.09
C SER A 437 27.50 -17.75 -1.88
N ILE A 438 27.98 -16.51 -1.82
CA ILE A 438 27.57 -15.54 -0.79
C ILE A 438 26.05 -15.27 -0.88
N LEU A 439 25.46 -15.24 -2.08
CA LEU A 439 24.02 -15.03 -2.23
C LEU A 439 23.19 -16.23 -1.74
N GLN A 440 23.64 -17.47 -2.00
CA GLN A 440 23.04 -18.69 -1.45
C GLN A 440 23.17 -18.72 0.08
N MET A 441 24.31 -18.29 0.62
CA MET A 441 24.51 -18.11 2.07
C MET A 441 23.50 -17.12 2.64
N LEU A 442 23.31 -15.96 2.01
CA LEU A 442 22.34 -14.95 2.44
C LEU A 442 20.90 -15.48 2.37
N GLN A 443 20.54 -16.19 1.29
CA GLN A 443 19.24 -16.84 1.17
C GLN A 443 19.01 -17.85 2.30
N ARG A 444 20.02 -18.67 2.62
CA ARG A 444 19.94 -19.64 3.71
C ARG A 444 19.82 -18.95 5.07
N ILE A 445 20.67 -17.97 5.37
CA ILE A 445 20.59 -17.19 6.61
C ILE A 445 19.23 -16.52 6.71
N GLY A 446 18.71 -15.99 5.60
CA GLY A 446 17.39 -15.37 5.60
C GLY A 446 16.26 -16.35 5.86
N ARG A 447 16.34 -17.59 5.34
CA ARG A 447 15.43 -18.68 5.71
C ARG A 447 15.55 -19.03 7.18
N GLU A 448 16.77 -19.17 7.71
CA GLU A 448 17.02 -19.38 9.13
C GLU A 448 16.37 -18.25 9.96
N ILE A 449 16.55 -16.98 9.58
CA ILE A 449 15.93 -15.84 10.28
C ILE A 449 14.41 -15.92 10.21
N SER A 450 13.81 -16.16 9.04
CA SER A 450 12.36 -16.30 8.90
C SER A 450 11.80 -17.47 9.74
N GLU A 451 12.56 -18.56 9.87
CA GLU A 451 12.23 -19.69 10.75
C GLU A 451 12.28 -19.29 12.24
N HIS A 452 13.29 -18.54 12.69
CA HIS A 452 13.42 -18.12 14.09
C HIS A 452 12.49 -16.95 14.48
N THR A 453 12.28 -16.01 13.56
CA THR A 453 11.44 -14.82 13.77
C THR A 453 9.94 -15.13 13.68
N ALA A 454 9.57 -16.33 13.21
CA ALA A 454 8.20 -16.83 13.22
C ALA A 454 7.52 -16.77 14.61
N GLY A 455 8.29 -16.95 15.68
CA GLY A 455 7.80 -16.87 17.08
C GLY A 455 8.40 -15.74 17.91
N ASP A 456 9.45 -15.05 17.43
CA ASP A 456 10.23 -14.11 18.23
C ASP A 456 10.98 -13.08 17.37
N ASP A 457 10.31 -12.00 16.96
CA ASP A 457 10.91 -10.95 16.13
C ASP A 457 11.82 -10.01 16.94
N ARG A 458 13.03 -10.47 17.30
CA ARG A 458 14.08 -9.70 17.97
C ARG A 458 15.32 -9.58 17.08
N LEU A 459 16.03 -8.45 17.15
CA LEU A 459 17.25 -8.22 16.36
C LEU A 459 18.36 -9.25 16.61
N ARG A 460 18.33 -9.98 17.74
CA ARG A 460 19.28 -11.07 18.02
C ARG A 460 19.32 -12.15 16.92
N HIS A 461 18.20 -12.41 16.24
CA HIS A 461 18.16 -13.40 15.15
C HIS A 461 18.84 -12.88 13.89
N PHE A 462 18.85 -11.56 13.71
CA PHE A 462 19.53 -10.88 12.62
C PHE A 462 21.04 -10.71 12.87
N GLU A 463 21.61 -11.25 13.96
CA GLU A 463 23.02 -11.05 14.33
C GLU A 463 24.00 -11.45 13.21
N LYS A 464 23.67 -12.46 12.39
CA LYS A 464 24.50 -12.80 11.21
C LYS A 464 24.53 -11.67 10.18
N PHE A 465 23.38 -11.03 9.91
CA PHE A 465 23.31 -9.84 9.05
C PHE A 465 23.93 -8.61 9.71
N HIS A 466 23.72 -8.38 11.01
CA HIS A 466 24.39 -7.29 11.73
C HIS A 466 25.91 -7.43 11.65
N ARG A 467 26.44 -8.63 11.88
CA ARG A 467 27.87 -8.92 11.80
C ARG A 467 28.41 -8.70 10.39
N LEU A 468 27.70 -9.19 9.37
CA LEU A 468 28.10 -9.01 7.98
C LEU A 468 28.06 -7.53 7.57
N PHE A 469 27.02 -6.79 7.97
CA PHE A 469 26.88 -5.36 7.71
C PHE A 469 27.99 -4.54 8.39
N ARG A 470 28.28 -4.83 9.67
CA ARG A 470 29.38 -4.19 10.41
C ARG A 470 30.73 -4.43 9.75
N ALA A 471 30.91 -5.57 9.09
CA ALA A 471 32.16 -5.94 8.45
C ALA A 471 32.31 -5.49 6.99
N GLY A 472 31.21 -5.29 6.25
CA GLY A 472 31.24 -4.86 4.85
C GLY A 472 31.85 -3.48 4.67
N VAL A 473 32.32 -3.13 3.48
CA VAL A 473 33.02 -1.85 3.24
C VAL A 473 32.03 -0.80 2.74
N ALA A 474 32.07 0.43 3.28
CA ALA A 474 31.20 1.51 2.80
C ALA A 474 31.56 1.91 1.35
N PRO A 475 30.58 1.95 0.43
CA PRO A 475 30.78 2.52 -0.90
C PRO A 475 31.24 3.99 -0.84
N GLN A 476 31.88 4.44 -1.92
CA GLN A 476 32.44 5.78 -2.04
C GLN A 476 31.76 6.59 -3.15
N VAL A 477 31.97 7.91 -3.10
CA VAL A 477 31.73 8.80 -4.23
C VAL A 477 33.08 9.27 -4.75
N VAL A 478 33.37 8.95 -6.02
CA VAL A 478 34.61 9.35 -6.70
C VAL A 478 34.20 10.09 -7.97
N ASP A 479 34.59 11.35 -8.14
CA ASP A 479 34.23 12.18 -9.29
C ASP A 479 32.70 12.29 -9.56
N GLY A 480 31.91 12.29 -8.47
CA GLY A 480 30.45 12.37 -8.49
C GLY A 480 29.79 11.03 -8.84
N LEU A 481 30.54 9.94 -8.79
CA LEU A 481 30.12 8.62 -9.21
C LEU A 481 29.99 7.68 -8.00
N PHE A 482 28.85 7.01 -7.85
CA PHE A 482 28.72 5.90 -6.89
C PHE A 482 29.69 4.78 -7.28
N GLN A 483 30.55 4.39 -6.35
CA GLN A 483 31.66 3.46 -6.59
C GLN A 483 31.77 2.45 -5.44
N GLY A 484 31.70 1.16 -5.79
CA GLY A 484 32.09 0.07 -4.91
C GLY A 484 33.61 -0.19 -4.94
N HIS A 485 34.08 -1.02 -4.01
CA HIS A 485 35.46 -1.51 -3.87
C HIS A 485 35.73 -2.79 -4.68
N GLY A 486 34.69 -3.40 -5.27
CA GLY A 486 34.82 -4.49 -6.22
C GLY A 486 35.63 -4.15 -7.48
N ARG A 487 35.91 -5.15 -8.32
CA ARG A 487 36.69 -4.95 -9.54
C ARG A 487 35.98 -4.00 -10.51
N PRO A 488 36.71 -3.13 -11.23
CA PRO A 488 36.12 -2.29 -12.27
C PRO A 488 35.48 -3.13 -13.38
N GLY A 489 34.32 -2.69 -13.90
CA GLY A 489 33.74 -3.23 -15.14
C GLY A 489 32.44 -4.04 -15.02
N TYR A 490 31.89 -4.24 -13.82
CA TYR A 490 30.65 -5.00 -13.63
C TYR A 490 29.36 -4.17 -13.61
N ASN A 491 29.47 -2.85 -13.41
CA ASN A 491 28.32 -1.94 -13.46
C ASN A 491 28.13 -1.36 -14.85
N CYS A 492 26.87 -1.24 -15.28
CA CYS A 492 26.53 -0.33 -16.34
C CYS A 492 26.96 1.08 -15.93
N ARG A 493 27.83 1.71 -16.73
CA ARG A 493 28.18 3.12 -16.60
C ARG A 493 27.96 3.79 -17.94
N MET A 494 26.92 4.59 -18.06
CA MET A 494 26.63 5.30 -19.31
C MET A 494 26.16 6.72 -19.04
N ASP A 495 26.44 7.59 -19.99
CA ASP A 495 25.82 8.90 -20.06
C ASP A 495 24.58 8.80 -20.94
N GLY A 496 23.50 9.45 -20.52
CA GLY A 496 22.31 9.64 -21.34
C GLY A 496 22.60 10.59 -22.50
N THR A 497 21.84 10.46 -23.57
CA THR A 497 21.96 11.31 -24.77
C THR A 497 20.87 12.36 -24.87
N GLU A 498 19.80 12.18 -24.09
CA GLU A 498 18.57 12.94 -24.18
C GLU A 498 18.62 14.13 -23.21
N PRO A 499 18.39 15.36 -23.71
CA PRO A 499 18.37 16.54 -22.86
C PRO A 499 17.16 16.49 -21.93
N ARG A 500 17.41 16.77 -20.66
CA ARG A 500 16.42 16.94 -19.60
C ARG A 500 16.45 18.40 -19.16
N ASP A 501 15.28 19.01 -19.03
CA ASP A 501 15.21 20.31 -18.34
C ASP A 501 15.16 20.07 -16.84
N TRP A 502 16.24 20.46 -16.15
CA TRP A 502 16.24 20.56 -14.71
C TRP A 502 16.22 22.03 -14.32
N TYR A 503 15.01 22.53 -14.10
CA TYR A 503 14.79 23.81 -13.46
C TYR A 503 15.35 24.99 -14.28
N GLY A 504 15.06 25.00 -15.59
CA GLY A 504 15.51 26.02 -16.53
C GLY A 504 16.93 25.83 -17.05
N GLN A 505 17.55 24.68 -16.77
CA GLN A 505 18.84 24.30 -17.29
C GLN A 505 18.74 22.94 -17.99
N ALA A 506 19.12 22.91 -19.26
CA ALA A 506 19.30 21.66 -19.98
C ALA A 506 20.48 20.88 -19.39
N ASP A 507 20.26 19.62 -19.07
CA ASP A 507 21.22 18.68 -18.51
C ASP A 507 21.03 17.31 -19.18
N VAL A 508 21.98 16.39 -19.02
CA VAL A 508 21.84 14.99 -19.43
C VAL A 508 22.20 14.09 -18.26
N ALA A 509 21.71 12.85 -18.25
CA ALA A 509 22.12 11.90 -17.22
C ALA A 509 23.62 11.62 -17.35
N HIS A 510 24.40 11.88 -16.30
CA HIS A 510 25.84 11.61 -16.29
C HIS A 510 26.17 10.47 -15.35
N GLY A 511 26.94 9.50 -15.84
CA GLY A 511 27.41 8.36 -15.07
C GLY A 511 26.26 7.53 -14.50
N PHE A 512 25.19 7.32 -15.26
CA PHE A 512 24.09 6.46 -14.87
C PHE A 512 24.60 5.05 -14.57
N GLY A 513 24.30 4.56 -13.37
CA GLY A 513 24.50 3.18 -12.97
C GLY A 513 23.30 2.68 -12.18
N TYR A 514 22.92 1.43 -12.39
CA TYR A 514 21.75 0.84 -11.73
C TYR A 514 22.10 -0.52 -11.12
N TYR A 515 21.35 -0.86 -10.07
CA TYR A 515 21.46 -2.13 -9.36
C TYR A 515 20.07 -2.69 -9.12
N HIS A 516 19.95 -4.00 -9.27
CA HIS A 516 18.73 -4.76 -9.01
C HIS A 516 18.50 -4.86 -7.50
N GLY A 517 17.25 -4.74 -7.08
CA GLY A 517 16.84 -4.83 -5.69
C GLY A 517 16.33 -6.20 -5.31
N ALA A 518 16.66 -6.66 -4.10
CA ALA A 518 16.01 -7.82 -3.49
C ALA A 518 15.80 -7.60 -2.00
N ASN A 519 14.65 -8.02 -1.48
CA ASN A 519 14.39 -8.03 -0.04
C ASN A 519 14.98 -9.31 0.56
N LEU A 520 15.65 -9.20 1.72
CA LEU A 520 16.14 -10.36 2.46
C LEU A 520 15.16 -10.77 3.57
N ASN A 521 15.08 -9.95 4.62
CA ASN A 521 14.23 -10.17 5.78
C ASN A 521 13.86 -8.84 6.41
N LEU A 522 12.68 -8.75 7.00
CA LEU A 522 12.17 -7.54 7.63
C LEU A 522 12.00 -7.73 9.13
N HIS A 523 12.06 -6.61 9.86
CA HIS A 523 11.97 -6.55 11.31
C HIS A 523 10.96 -5.47 11.71
N LEU A 524 10.14 -5.73 12.73
CA LEU A 524 9.29 -4.71 13.33
C LEU A 524 10.11 -3.88 14.35
N GLY A 525 10.89 -2.91 13.87
CA GLY A 525 11.81 -2.10 14.71
C GLY A 525 11.16 -1.50 15.96
N PHE A 526 9.89 -1.17 15.85
CA PHE A 526 9.00 -0.70 16.90
C PHE A 526 8.95 -1.55 18.18
N ARG A 527 9.22 -2.86 18.09
CA ARG A 527 9.11 -3.83 19.19
C ARG A 527 10.11 -3.59 20.32
N GLU A 528 11.30 -3.05 20.02
CA GLU A 528 12.37 -2.91 21.01
C GLU A 528 12.23 -1.68 21.91
N THR A 529 11.59 -0.59 21.45
CA THR A 529 11.26 0.59 22.28
C THR A 529 10.34 0.23 23.44
N LEU A 530 9.54 -0.82 23.24
CA LEU A 530 8.46 -1.22 24.13
C LEU A 530 8.90 -2.20 25.20
N HIS A 531 10.13 -2.72 25.10
CA HIS A 531 10.65 -3.80 25.94
C HIS A 531 12.00 -3.45 26.61
N GLY A 532 12.43 -2.19 26.61
CA GLY A 532 13.73 -1.77 27.17
C GLY A 532 13.80 -1.67 28.70
N SER A 533 14.46 -2.64 29.33
CA SER A 533 15.14 -2.64 30.65
C SER A 533 14.41 -2.13 31.91
N GLY A 534 13.80 -3.06 32.67
CA GLY A 534 13.73 -3.03 34.15
C GLY A 534 12.58 -2.24 34.81
N ASP A 535 11.64 -2.97 35.39
CA ASP A 535 10.88 -2.67 36.64
C ASP A 535 10.19 -1.29 36.82
N SER A 536 9.77 -0.61 35.75
CA SER A 536 8.82 0.50 35.87
C SER A 536 7.46 0.15 35.27
N SER A 537 6.42 0.30 36.11
CA SER A 537 5.02 0.27 35.71
C SER A 537 4.77 1.28 34.58
N PHE A 538 4.30 0.78 33.43
CA PHE A 538 3.95 1.60 32.26
C PHE A 538 2.80 2.55 32.58
N GLU A 539 2.98 3.85 32.31
CA GLU A 539 1.88 4.81 32.19
C GLU A 539 1.21 4.64 30.81
N GLU A 540 -0.12 4.62 30.83
CA GLU A 540 -1.01 4.05 29.79
C GLU A 540 -1.29 4.93 28.56
N ASN A 541 -0.43 5.89 28.22
CA ASN A 541 -0.71 6.92 27.20
C ASN A 541 0.14 6.89 25.92
N GLU A 542 0.83 5.80 25.59
CA GLU A 542 1.58 5.70 24.33
C GLU A 542 0.92 4.76 23.30
N LEU A 543 0.42 5.37 22.23
CA LEU A 543 -0.11 4.74 21.01
C LEU A 543 0.94 3.85 20.33
N PHE A 544 0.57 2.58 20.10
CA PHE A 544 1.08 1.63 19.08
C PHE A 544 2.59 1.68 18.81
N PRO A 545 3.39 0.77 19.37
CA PRO A 545 3.35 -0.67 19.05
C PRO A 545 3.39 -1.63 20.28
N GLY A 546 3.29 -1.09 21.50
CA GLY A 546 3.51 -1.77 22.80
C GLY A 546 2.78 -3.08 23.01
N THR A 547 1.50 -3.03 22.72
CA THR A 547 0.55 -4.12 22.95
C THR A 547 0.74 -5.28 21.97
N LEU A 548 1.29 -5.01 20.78
CA LEU A 548 1.61 -6.05 19.77
C LEU A 548 2.78 -6.93 20.24
N ALA A 549 3.72 -6.34 20.97
CA ALA A 549 4.94 -6.98 21.41
C ALA A 549 4.74 -7.91 22.62
N GLY A 550 3.72 -7.65 23.46
CA GLY A 550 3.39 -8.45 24.64
C GLY A 550 2.62 -9.74 24.32
N LEU A 551 1.67 -9.69 23.37
CA LEU A 551 0.85 -10.86 22.99
C LEU A 551 1.62 -11.94 22.21
N LEU A 552 2.79 -11.61 21.65
CA LEU A 552 3.66 -12.49 20.87
C LEU A 552 4.74 -13.22 21.71
N THR A 553 4.59 -13.32 23.03
CA THR A 553 5.64 -13.88 23.92
C THR A 553 5.24 -15.14 24.70
N GLY A 554 4.02 -15.66 24.49
CA GLY A 554 3.47 -16.76 25.29
C GLY A 554 3.06 -18.00 24.51
N GLU A 555 3.98 -18.67 23.80
CA GLU A 555 4.17 -20.14 23.80
C GLU A 555 5.14 -20.61 22.68
N PRO A 556 5.86 -21.75 22.85
CA PRO A 556 7.18 -21.99 22.24
C PRO A 556 7.18 -22.63 20.85
N ASP A 557 6.04 -23.05 20.33
CA ASP A 557 5.95 -23.62 19.00
C ASP A 557 5.10 -22.63 18.16
N ALA A 558 5.55 -22.08 17.02
CA ALA A 558 4.71 -21.34 16.05
C ALA A 558 5.37 -21.23 14.66
N PRO A 559 4.62 -21.37 13.53
CA PRO A 559 5.10 -21.21 12.14
C PRO A 559 4.83 -19.79 11.57
N PRO A 560 5.15 -19.53 10.28
CA PRO A 560 6.16 -18.56 9.80
C PRO A 560 5.85 -17.07 10.05
N ASN A 561 6.88 -16.23 9.94
CA ASN A 561 6.86 -14.77 10.15
C ASN A 561 5.78 -14.06 9.30
N VAL A 562 4.65 -13.80 9.93
CA VAL A 562 3.47 -13.14 9.39
C VAL A 562 3.71 -11.69 8.99
N LEU A 563 4.63 -11.01 9.68
CA LEU A 563 5.01 -9.63 9.40
C LEU A 563 5.82 -9.55 8.11
N ASP A 564 6.72 -10.52 7.89
CA ASP A 564 7.37 -10.75 6.60
C ASP A 564 6.31 -11.01 5.52
N MET A 565 5.28 -11.83 5.74
CA MET A 565 4.22 -12.08 4.73
C MET A 565 3.35 -10.85 4.43
N VAL A 566 2.97 -10.07 5.45
CA VAL A 566 2.17 -8.85 5.31
C VAL A 566 2.96 -7.76 4.60
N TRP A 567 4.24 -7.56 4.93
CA TRP A 567 5.05 -6.56 4.24
C TRP A 567 5.60 -7.03 2.90
N HIS A 568 5.90 -8.32 2.72
CA HIS A 568 6.15 -8.88 1.38
C HIS A 568 4.91 -8.72 0.49
N SER A 569 3.70 -8.74 1.07
CA SER A 569 2.44 -8.40 0.39
C SER A 569 2.09 -6.90 0.37
N ILE A 570 2.85 -6.02 1.05
CA ILE A 570 2.66 -4.56 0.98
C ILE A 570 3.74 -3.94 0.10
N GLY A 571 5.01 -4.26 0.31
CA GLY A 571 6.12 -3.91 -0.57
C GLY A 571 5.92 -4.40 -2.00
N LYS A 572 5.31 -5.57 -2.23
CA LYS A 572 5.06 -6.07 -3.60
C LYS A 572 3.81 -5.47 -4.28
N TYR A 573 2.88 -4.90 -3.52
CA TYR A 573 1.57 -4.43 -4.02
C TYR A 573 1.36 -2.92 -3.92
N ILE A 574 2.09 -2.23 -3.03
CA ILE A 574 2.02 -0.79 -2.86
C ILE A 574 3.10 -0.10 -3.71
N PHE A 575 4.29 -0.70 -3.93
CA PHE A 575 5.33 -0.17 -4.83
C PHE A 575 6.17 -1.27 -5.49
N PRO A 576 6.07 -1.54 -6.81
CA PRO A 576 6.86 -2.55 -7.54
C PRO A 576 8.34 -2.15 -7.67
N TRP A 577 9.05 -2.09 -6.54
CA TRP A 577 10.46 -1.75 -6.43
C TRP A 577 11.31 -2.82 -7.12
N ALA A 578 12.20 -2.38 -8.01
CA ALA A 578 13.09 -3.22 -8.79
C ALA A 578 14.57 -2.99 -8.45
N GLY A 579 14.88 -2.02 -7.57
CA GLY A 579 16.24 -1.64 -7.22
C GLY A 579 16.47 -0.12 -7.17
N LYS A 580 17.71 0.31 -7.37
CA LYS A 580 18.08 1.73 -7.32
C LYS A 580 19.02 2.10 -8.47
N SER A 581 18.93 3.33 -8.94
CA SER A 581 19.87 3.92 -9.89
C SER A 581 20.54 5.15 -9.31
N PHE A 582 21.77 5.40 -9.74
CA PHE A 582 22.64 6.48 -9.32
C PHE A 582 23.13 7.28 -10.53
N GLU A 583 23.09 8.59 -10.41
CA GLU A 583 23.53 9.56 -11.42
C GLU A 583 24.43 10.60 -10.72
N ARG A 584 25.34 11.22 -11.47
CA ARG A 584 26.11 12.36 -10.98
C ARG A 584 25.15 13.52 -10.70
N ILE A 585 25.30 14.15 -9.54
CA ILE A 585 24.57 15.37 -9.19
C ILE A 585 25.44 16.60 -9.50
N SER A 586 24.84 17.70 -9.95
CA SER A 586 25.53 18.98 -10.11
C SER A 586 25.52 19.77 -8.79
N GLY A 587 26.50 20.67 -8.60
CA GLY A 587 26.52 21.57 -7.44
C GLY A 587 25.23 22.37 -7.30
N ARG A 588 24.68 22.85 -8.43
CA ARG A 588 23.39 23.56 -8.50
C ARG A 588 22.21 22.72 -7.98
N LYS A 589 22.09 21.48 -8.43
CA LYS A 589 20.99 20.58 -8.02
C LYS A 589 21.14 20.19 -6.55
N LEU A 590 22.36 19.88 -6.12
CA LEU A 590 22.68 19.51 -4.75
C LEU A 590 22.37 20.64 -3.77
N SER A 591 22.80 21.87 -4.08
CA SER A 591 22.57 23.03 -3.22
C SER A 591 21.09 23.30 -2.98
N MET A 592 20.23 23.05 -3.98
CA MET A 592 18.78 23.17 -3.82
C MET A 592 18.21 22.04 -2.96
N PHE A 593 18.61 20.79 -3.19
CA PHE A 593 18.05 19.67 -2.44
C PHE A 593 18.39 19.69 -0.95
N LEU A 594 19.57 20.20 -0.60
CA LEU A 594 20.04 20.34 0.77
C LEU A 594 19.68 21.69 1.41
N ASP A 595 18.95 22.56 0.71
CA ASP A 595 18.54 23.86 1.25
C ASP A 595 17.40 23.70 2.27
N GLU A 596 17.63 24.21 3.47
CA GLU A 596 16.68 24.20 4.60
C GLU A 596 16.32 25.63 5.04
N SER A 597 16.65 26.64 4.23
CA SER A 597 16.47 28.07 4.55
C SER A 597 15.00 28.44 4.82
N PRO A 598 14.72 29.47 5.65
CA PRO A 598 13.35 29.88 5.92
C PRO A 598 12.63 30.45 4.69
N ASP A 599 13.35 30.89 3.66
CA ASP A 599 12.80 31.55 2.47
C ASP A 599 12.80 30.64 1.21
N LEU A 600 12.79 29.31 1.36
CA LEU A 600 12.74 28.34 0.25
C LEU A 600 11.68 28.65 -0.81
N ALA A 601 10.49 29.11 -0.42
CA ALA A 601 9.42 29.46 -1.36
C ALA A 601 9.76 30.65 -2.27
N LYS A 602 10.63 31.56 -1.81
CA LYS A 602 11.14 32.70 -2.58
C LYS A 602 12.30 32.26 -3.47
N ARG A 603 13.19 31.41 -2.96
CA ARG A 603 14.38 30.90 -3.67
C ARG A 603 14.00 29.94 -4.81
N TYR A 604 13.07 29.02 -4.56
CA TYR A 604 12.71 27.95 -5.49
C TYR A 604 11.19 27.88 -5.73
N PRO A 605 10.57 28.92 -6.29
CA PRO A 605 9.11 29.03 -6.37
C PRO A 605 8.44 27.95 -7.21
N ALA A 606 9.11 27.41 -8.24
CA ALA A 606 8.56 26.34 -9.07
C ALA A 606 8.56 24.97 -8.35
N ARG A 607 9.66 24.61 -7.68
CA ARG A 607 9.85 23.37 -6.94
C ARG A 607 8.97 23.32 -5.71
N VAL A 608 8.85 24.44 -4.99
CA VAL A 608 7.91 24.54 -3.87
C VAL A 608 6.46 24.43 -4.35
N ARG A 609 6.15 24.93 -5.56
CA ARG A 609 4.85 24.71 -6.18
C ARG A 609 4.62 23.23 -6.51
N GLU A 610 5.60 22.55 -7.09
CA GLU A 610 5.53 21.10 -7.36
C GLU A 610 5.35 20.31 -6.06
N LEU A 611 6.14 20.58 -5.01
CA LEU A 611 6.00 19.94 -3.69
C LEU A 611 4.59 20.12 -3.12
N LYS A 612 3.98 21.28 -3.33
CA LYS A 612 2.62 21.59 -2.91
C LYS A 612 1.56 20.86 -3.74
N THR A 613 1.81 20.63 -5.03
CA THR A 613 0.83 20.02 -5.94
C THR A 613 0.84 18.51 -5.91
N HIS A 614 1.99 17.87 -5.65
CA HIS A 614 2.12 16.42 -5.63
C HIS A 614 1.81 15.84 -4.25
N LEU A 615 0.89 14.87 -4.23
CA LEU A 615 0.35 14.22 -3.03
C LEU A 615 1.45 13.58 -2.16
N ALA A 616 2.39 12.89 -2.79
CA ALA A 616 3.50 12.26 -2.09
C ALA A 616 4.35 13.28 -1.34
N SER A 617 4.53 14.47 -1.88
CA SER A 617 5.43 15.48 -1.34
C SER A 617 4.85 16.32 -0.20
N ALA A 618 3.64 16.01 0.27
CA ALA A 618 2.98 16.75 1.35
C ALA A 618 3.81 16.84 2.66
N PRO A 619 4.51 15.77 3.14
CA PRO A 619 5.37 15.87 4.32
C PRO A 619 6.51 16.86 4.12
N HIS A 620 7.14 16.84 2.95
CA HIS A 620 8.22 17.75 2.58
C HIS A 620 7.75 19.19 2.44
N TYR A 621 6.58 19.42 1.85
CA TYR A 621 5.96 20.75 1.83
C TYR A 621 5.61 21.26 3.23
N ALA A 622 5.28 20.37 4.18
CA ALA A 622 5.10 20.75 5.57
C ALA A 622 6.42 21.22 6.20
N LEU A 623 7.56 20.61 5.87
CA LEU A 623 8.88 21.08 6.29
C LEU A 623 9.17 22.49 5.76
N VAL A 624 8.87 22.77 4.48
CA VAL A 624 9.00 24.12 3.90
C VAL A 624 8.19 25.16 4.69
N LYS A 625 6.96 24.83 5.08
CA LYS A 625 6.13 25.72 5.92
C LYS A 625 6.69 25.90 7.33
N LYS A 626 7.23 24.84 7.94
CA LYS A 626 7.84 24.91 9.28
C LYS A 626 9.11 25.78 9.26
N ALA A 627 9.95 25.65 8.23
CA ALA A 627 11.11 26.50 8.03
C ALA A 627 10.72 27.98 7.91
N ALA A 628 9.72 28.30 7.07
CA ALA A 628 9.20 29.67 6.92
C ALA A 628 8.60 30.24 8.21
N GLY A 629 8.06 29.39 9.09
CA GLY A 629 7.53 29.77 10.39
C GLY A 629 8.60 29.96 11.48
N GLY A 630 9.89 29.80 11.17
CA GLY A 630 10.97 29.90 12.16
C GLY A 630 10.94 28.79 13.21
N HIS A 631 10.44 27.60 12.86
CA HIS A 631 10.35 26.46 13.78
C HIS A 631 11.71 26.04 14.34
N TRP A 632 12.77 26.18 13.52
CA TRP A 632 14.13 25.78 13.87
C TRP A 632 14.95 26.95 14.39
N LYS A 633 15.61 26.74 15.53
CA LYS A 633 16.48 27.75 16.16
C LYS A 633 17.93 27.66 15.67
N ASN A 634 18.40 26.45 15.39
CA ASN A 634 19.76 26.19 14.94
C ASN A 634 19.81 26.08 13.43
N PRO A 635 20.77 26.74 12.74
CA PRO A 635 20.93 26.64 11.30
C PRO A 635 21.27 25.20 10.88
N GLY A 636 20.82 24.79 9.70
CA GLY A 636 21.19 23.50 9.10
C GLY A 636 22.69 23.43 8.80
N VAL A 637 23.21 22.22 8.58
CA VAL A 637 24.65 21.95 8.41
C VAL A 637 25.27 22.75 7.25
N TYR A 638 24.50 23.05 6.22
CA TYR A 638 24.95 23.77 5.03
C TYR A 638 24.52 25.26 4.99
N ALA A 639 23.91 25.79 6.05
CA ALA A 639 23.33 27.13 6.05
C ALA A 639 24.33 28.24 5.70
N ALA A 640 25.59 28.11 6.13
CA ALA A 640 26.65 29.09 5.85
C ALA A 640 26.91 29.26 4.33
N HIS A 641 26.75 28.19 3.55
CA HIS A 641 26.94 28.19 2.09
C HIS A 641 25.66 28.53 1.31
N LEU A 642 24.59 28.90 2.01
CA LEU A 642 23.29 29.26 1.46
C LEU A 642 22.82 30.64 1.95
N GLU A 643 23.55 31.29 2.85
CA GLU A 643 23.15 32.57 3.46
C GLU A 643 22.89 33.67 2.42
N ASN A 644 23.79 33.78 1.43
CA ASN A 644 23.75 34.83 0.41
C ASN A 644 22.67 34.64 -0.68
N GLY A 645 22.06 33.45 -0.76
CA GLY A 645 21.00 33.15 -1.72
C GLY A 645 21.13 31.78 -2.39
N SER A 646 20.25 31.53 -3.35
CA SER A 646 20.25 30.32 -4.18
C SER A 646 21.35 30.37 -5.24
N TRP A 647 21.70 29.22 -5.83
CA TRP A 647 22.69 29.10 -6.89
C TRP A 647 22.55 30.15 -8.01
N ASP A 648 21.34 30.35 -8.52
CA ASP A 648 21.06 31.26 -9.63
C ASP A 648 20.94 32.73 -9.18
N HIS A 649 20.78 32.98 -7.88
CA HIS A 649 20.48 34.29 -7.32
C HIS A 649 21.17 34.51 -5.97
N GLY A 650 22.28 35.24 -5.97
CA GLY A 650 22.96 35.72 -4.76
C GLY A 650 24.08 34.82 -4.22
N MET A 651 24.14 33.54 -4.60
CA MET A 651 25.23 32.65 -4.19
C MET A 651 26.58 33.08 -4.76
N SER A 652 27.60 33.14 -3.89
CA SER A 652 28.97 33.54 -4.25
C SER A 652 29.68 32.47 -5.09
N ASP A 653 30.71 32.86 -5.84
CA ASP A 653 31.52 31.89 -6.60
C ASP A 653 32.26 30.89 -5.70
N ALA A 654 32.64 31.32 -4.48
CA ALA A 654 33.24 30.45 -3.48
C ALA A 654 32.26 29.37 -2.99
N ASP A 655 31.00 29.74 -2.73
CA ASP A 655 29.96 28.79 -2.33
C ASP A 655 29.58 27.86 -3.50
N LYS A 656 29.53 28.35 -4.73
CA LYS A 656 29.35 27.49 -5.91
C LYS A 656 30.46 26.46 -6.06
N ALA A 657 31.72 26.88 -5.88
CA ALA A 657 32.87 25.97 -5.90
C ALA A 657 32.79 24.93 -4.77
N PHE A 658 32.33 25.33 -3.57
CA PHE A 658 32.05 24.41 -2.48
C PHE A 658 31.01 23.34 -2.88
N TRP A 659 29.89 23.76 -3.47
CA TRP A 659 28.82 22.85 -3.87
C TRP A 659 29.23 21.91 -5.01
N GLU A 660 30.02 22.37 -5.99
CA GLU A 660 30.60 21.48 -7.01
C GLU A 660 31.55 20.45 -6.38
N ASN A 661 32.36 20.87 -5.40
CA ASN A 661 33.23 19.95 -4.68
C ASN A 661 32.43 18.92 -3.86
N GLU A 662 31.40 19.34 -3.12
CA GLU A 662 30.51 18.41 -2.39
C GLU A 662 29.84 17.42 -3.36
N ALA A 663 29.34 17.89 -4.50
CA ALA A 663 28.74 17.06 -5.53
C ALA A 663 29.72 16.06 -6.14
N ALA A 664 30.97 16.46 -6.36
CA ALA A 664 32.00 15.58 -6.93
C ALA A 664 32.57 14.56 -5.91
N THR A 665 32.56 14.87 -4.62
CA THR A 665 33.30 14.07 -3.63
C THR A 665 32.45 13.31 -2.64
N ARG A 666 31.16 13.70 -2.47
CA ARG A 666 30.35 13.18 -1.37
C ARG A 666 28.95 12.76 -1.73
N TRP A 667 28.37 13.26 -2.82
CA TRP A 667 26.96 13.09 -3.12
C TRP A 667 26.69 12.51 -4.52
N VAL A 668 25.59 11.78 -4.64
CA VAL A 668 25.04 11.30 -5.91
C VAL A 668 23.52 11.47 -5.93
N ASP A 669 22.96 11.64 -7.13
CA ASP A 669 21.52 11.70 -7.35
C ASP A 669 20.98 10.28 -7.51
N GLY A 670 20.12 9.87 -6.59
CA GLY A 670 19.56 8.53 -6.53
C GLY A 670 18.10 8.49 -6.95
N ASN A 671 17.69 7.43 -7.64
CA ASN A 671 16.28 7.16 -7.94
C ASN A 671 15.96 5.71 -7.58
N ASN A 672 14.76 5.47 -7.03
CA ASN A 672 14.24 4.12 -6.97
C ASN A 672 13.75 3.72 -8.37
N ILE A 673 14.16 2.54 -8.83
CA ILE A 673 13.69 1.98 -10.10
C ILE A 673 12.51 1.03 -9.83
N GLN A 674 11.56 1.02 -10.75
CA GLN A 674 10.31 0.27 -10.64
C GLN A 674 10.13 -0.61 -11.87
N ASP A 675 9.70 -1.86 -11.67
CA ASP A 675 9.50 -2.77 -12.79
C ASP A 675 8.19 -2.50 -13.54
N ARG A 676 7.97 -3.23 -14.64
CA ARG A 676 6.83 -3.08 -15.55
C ARG A 676 5.44 -3.13 -14.88
N ARG A 677 5.30 -3.68 -13.67
CA ARG A 677 4.03 -3.68 -12.92
C ARG A 677 3.53 -2.25 -12.67
N ILE A 678 4.42 -1.27 -12.60
CA ILE A 678 4.03 0.13 -12.36
C ILE A 678 3.39 0.80 -13.57
N ILE A 679 3.61 0.30 -14.80
CA ILE A 679 3.19 0.98 -16.03
C ILE A 679 1.67 1.19 -16.04
N ALA A 680 0.90 0.22 -15.53
CA ALA A 680 -0.54 0.33 -15.41
C ALA A 680 -0.98 1.50 -14.51
N ALA A 681 -0.14 1.90 -13.55
CA ALA A 681 -0.34 3.01 -12.63
C ALA A 681 0.31 4.34 -13.10
N ASP A 682 0.88 4.41 -14.31
CA ASP A 682 1.58 5.59 -14.83
C ASP A 682 0.83 6.93 -14.61
N PRO A 683 -0.46 7.05 -14.99
CA PRO A 683 -1.20 8.30 -14.79
C PRO A 683 -1.28 8.70 -13.32
N LEU A 684 -1.49 7.72 -12.43
CA LEU A 684 -1.60 7.94 -11.00
C LEU A 684 -0.25 8.35 -10.41
N MET A 685 0.81 7.63 -10.77
CA MET A 685 2.16 7.89 -10.26
C MET A 685 2.67 9.27 -10.68
N ARG A 686 2.37 9.73 -11.90
CA ARG A 686 2.67 11.11 -12.34
C ARG A 686 1.96 12.19 -11.52
N ILE A 687 0.78 11.88 -10.98
CA ILE A 687 0.04 12.80 -10.10
C ILE A 687 0.60 12.76 -8.68
N ILE A 688 0.90 11.56 -8.18
CA ILE A 688 1.28 11.35 -6.79
C ILE A 688 2.75 11.72 -6.55
N ASP A 689 3.67 11.23 -7.37
CA ASP A 689 5.11 11.39 -7.19
C ASP A 689 5.67 12.41 -8.19
N MET A 690 6.16 13.52 -7.65
CA MET A 690 6.75 14.62 -8.45
C MET A 690 8.01 14.20 -9.20
N ASN A 691 8.65 13.10 -8.78
CA ASN A 691 9.89 12.60 -9.36
C ASN A 691 9.66 11.39 -10.28
N TYR A 692 8.40 10.99 -10.48
CA TYR A 692 8.06 9.86 -11.32
C TYR A 692 8.26 10.18 -12.80
N ARG A 693 9.11 9.40 -13.46
CA ARG A 693 9.43 9.59 -14.88
C ARG A 693 9.68 8.29 -15.61
N ILE A 694 9.49 8.36 -16.92
CA ILE A 694 10.04 7.36 -17.84
C ILE A 694 11.54 7.64 -17.94
N PRO A 695 12.41 6.62 -17.80
CA PRO A 695 13.85 6.79 -18.01
C PRO A 695 14.13 7.27 -19.42
N ASP A 696 15.27 7.93 -19.64
CA ASP A 696 15.65 8.29 -21.01
C ASP A 696 15.71 7.03 -21.89
N PRO A 697 15.29 7.10 -23.17
CA PRO A 697 15.34 5.96 -24.07
C PRO A 697 16.70 5.25 -24.11
N SER A 698 17.80 6.00 -24.11
CA SER A 698 19.17 5.45 -24.02
C SER A 698 19.40 4.61 -22.75
N LEU A 699 18.92 5.07 -21.60
CA LEU A 699 19.04 4.36 -20.32
C LEU A 699 18.09 3.17 -20.23
N GLN A 700 16.86 3.35 -20.74
CA GLN A 700 15.84 2.30 -20.82
C GLN A 700 16.32 1.13 -21.67
N ALA A 701 16.94 1.40 -22.83
CA ALA A 701 17.48 0.38 -23.72
C ALA A 701 18.57 -0.48 -23.05
N ILE A 702 19.37 0.12 -22.17
CA ILE A 702 20.40 -0.63 -21.44
C ILE A 702 19.77 -1.53 -20.38
N SER A 703 18.77 -1.04 -19.65
CA SER A 703 18.03 -1.87 -18.71
C SER A 703 17.31 -3.02 -19.41
N GLU A 704 16.71 -2.77 -20.58
CA GLU A 704 16.05 -3.77 -21.44
C GLU A 704 16.98 -4.87 -21.96
N ALA A 705 18.28 -4.58 -22.09
CA ALA A 705 19.30 -5.57 -22.41
C ALA A 705 19.76 -6.40 -21.19
N GLY A 706 19.39 -5.98 -19.97
CA GLY A 706 19.77 -6.61 -18.72
C GLY A 706 18.86 -7.77 -18.26
N PRO A 707 19.26 -8.49 -17.21
CA PRO A 707 18.54 -9.66 -16.70
C PRO A 707 17.17 -9.35 -16.09
N SER A 708 16.94 -8.13 -15.61
CA SER A 708 15.67 -7.70 -15.03
C SER A 708 15.42 -6.22 -15.37
N PRO A 709 14.70 -5.93 -16.47
CA PRO A 709 14.51 -4.56 -16.91
C PRO A 709 13.55 -3.80 -16.00
N PHE A 710 13.95 -2.61 -15.56
CA PHE A 710 13.04 -1.66 -14.93
C PHE A 710 12.34 -0.81 -16.00
N ALA A 711 11.16 -0.29 -15.67
CA ALA A 711 10.33 0.48 -16.57
C ALA A 711 10.25 1.96 -16.20
N ARG A 712 10.39 2.31 -14.91
CA ARG A 712 10.22 3.69 -14.42
C ARG A 712 11.25 4.02 -13.35
N GLN A 713 11.52 5.32 -13.24
CA GLN A 713 12.23 5.92 -12.11
C GLN A 713 11.23 6.74 -11.30
N GLY A 714 11.32 6.68 -9.98
CA GLY A 714 10.54 7.49 -9.06
C GLY A 714 11.22 7.58 -7.71
N TYR A 715 10.65 8.36 -6.79
CA TYR A 715 11.17 8.56 -5.43
C TYR A 715 12.67 8.80 -5.39
N ILE A 716 13.08 10.05 -5.67
CA ILE A 716 14.49 10.42 -5.60
C ILE A 716 15.01 10.32 -4.17
N PHE A 717 16.31 10.14 -4.06
CA PHE A 717 17.06 10.22 -2.81
C PHE A 717 18.43 10.80 -3.07
N LEU A 718 19.03 11.34 -2.02
CA LEU A 718 20.42 11.76 -2.06
C LEU A 718 21.30 10.66 -1.47
N GLY A 719 22.18 10.08 -2.28
CA GLY A 719 23.19 9.16 -1.80
C GLY A 719 24.40 9.93 -1.29
N THR A 720 24.95 9.57 -0.12
CA THR A 720 26.15 10.20 0.43
C THR A 720 27.13 9.20 1.04
N SER A 721 28.42 9.42 0.78
CA SER A 721 29.52 8.63 1.35
C SER A 721 30.14 9.28 2.60
N ASP A 722 31.09 8.60 3.22
CA ASP A 722 31.84 9.04 4.40
C ASP A 722 30.97 9.34 5.65
N ARG A 723 29.78 8.74 5.72
CA ARG A 723 28.89 8.87 6.88
C ARG A 723 29.17 7.80 7.91
N GLU A 724 29.00 8.16 9.17
CA GLU A 724 28.90 7.19 10.25
C GLU A 724 27.48 6.65 10.33
N SER A 725 27.36 5.37 10.69
CA SER A 725 26.05 4.74 10.86
C SER A 725 25.23 5.47 11.93
N ILE A 726 23.96 5.74 11.66
CA ILE A 726 23.03 6.33 12.63
C ILE A 726 22.54 5.32 13.66
N LEU A 727 22.68 4.01 13.39
CA LEU A 727 22.29 2.97 14.32
C LEU A 727 23.45 2.65 15.29
N PRO A 728 23.29 2.88 16.61
CA PRO A 728 24.35 2.62 17.58
C PRO A 728 24.87 1.17 17.56
N MET A 729 23.99 0.22 17.23
CA MET A 729 24.32 -1.22 17.19
C MET A 729 25.37 -1.59 16.13
N ASN A 730 25.61 -0.71 15.16
CA ASN A 730 26.60 -0.93 14.12
C ASN A 730 28.00 -0.49 14.57
N HIS A 731 28.12 0.27 15.66
CA HIS A 731 29.42 0.69 16.19
C HIS A 731 30.08 -0.43 17.00
N SER A 732 31.40 -0.32 17.14
CA SER A 732 32.21 -1.16 18.03
C SER A 732 32.94 -0.28 19.04
N ASP A 733 33.44 -0.87 20.12
CA ASP A 733 34.15 -0.14 21.18
C ASP A 733 35.30 0.69 20.58
N GLY A 734 35.12 2.02 20.57
CA GLY A 734 36.10 2.98 20.06
C GLY A 734 36.09 3.22 18.55
N ARG A 735 35.24 2.57 17.75
CA ARG A 735 35.16 2.79 16.28
C ARG A 735 33.73 2.93 15.79
N ARG A 736 33.46 4.07 15.14
CA ARG A 736 32.20 4.36 14.44
C ARG A 736 32.21 3.70 13.06
N LYS A 737 31.15 2.96 12.75
CA LYS A 737 30.98 2.27 11.47
C LYS A 737 30.74 3.27 10.35
N LYS A 738 31.54 3.21 9.29
CA LYS A 738 31.30 3.98 8.08
C LYS A 738 30.28 3.26 7.19
N VAL A 739 29.39 4.03 6.57
CA VAL A 739 28.32 3.55 5.68
C VAL A 739 28.12 4.53 4.54
N PHE A 740 27.47 4.06 3.48
CA PHE A 740 26.86 4.94 2.49
C PHE A 740 25.39 5.15 2.86
N GLN A 741 24.90 6.38 2.89
CA GLN A 741 23.53 6.71 3.31
C GLN A 741 22.65 7.14 2.15
N PHE A 742 21.38 6.71 2.15
CA PHE A 742 20.34 7.25 1.28
C PHE A 742 19.43 8.19 2.10
N HIS A 743 19.41 9.47 1.72
CA HIS A 743 18.63 10.50 2.38
C HIS A 743 17.35 10.83 1.59
N TYR A 744 16.21 10.56 2.21
CA TYR A 744 14.87 10.82 1.65
C TYR A 744 14.18 12.05 2.28
N ARG A 745 14.76 12.62 3.35
CA ARG A 745 14.02 13.48 4.30
C ARG A 745 14.16 14.99 4.04
N TYR A 746 15.13 15.42 3.24
CA TYR A 746 15.36 16.84 2.96
C TYR A 746 14.16 17.48 2.23
N PRO A 747 13.77 18.72 2.57
CA PRO A 747 12.50 19.33 2.17
C PRO A 747 12.32 19.45 0.65
N MET A 748 13.40 19.54 -0.12
CA MET A 748 13.33 19.78 -1.56
C MET A 748 13.40 18.49 -2.41
N VAL A 749 13.61 17.34 -1.77
CA VAL A 749 13.65 16.00 -2.39
C VAL A 749 12.25 15.57 -2.84
N GLY A 750 11.28 15.58 -1.91
CA GLY A 750 9.90 15.16 -2.16
C GLY A 750 9.75 13.63 -2.25
N GLY A 751 8.78 13.08 -1.51
CA GLY A 751 8.50 11.64 -1.48
C GLY A 751 7.42 11.27 -0.45
N PRO A 752 6.65 10.19 -0.68
CA PRO A 752 5.45 9.87 0.09
C PRO A 752 5.79 9.40 1.51
N VAL A 753 4.81 9.43 2.40
CA VAL A 753 4.87 8.63 3.63
C VAL A 753 4.73 7.15 3.23
N PRO A 754 5.54 6.21 3.78
CA PRO A 754 6.54 6.42 4.82
C PRO A 754 7.94 6.79 4.31
N ILE A 755 8.22 6.77 3.00
CA ILE A 755 9.55 7.05 2.41
C ILE A 755 10.18 8.35 2.93
N GLY A 756 9.40 9.41 3.14
CA GLY A 756 9.89 10.67 3.74
C GLY A 756 10.39 10.58 5.19
N LEU A 757 10.26 9.43 5.85
CA LEU A 757 10.78 9.10 7.18
C LEU A 757 11.96 8.12 7.11
N CYS A 758 12.29 7.65 5.91
CA CYS A 758 13.30 6.64 5.65
C CYS A 758 14.70 7.27 5.62
N LEU A 759 15.67 6.51 6.10
CA LEU A 759 17.09 6.69 5.86
C LEU A 759 17.63 5.28 5.66
N ASP A 760 18.27 4.99 4.53
CA ASP A 760 18.88 3.67 4.34
C ASP A 760 20.39 3.76 4.52
N GLU A 761 20.99 2.68 4.99
CA GLU A 761 22.45 2.54 5.08
C GLU A 761 22.92 1.36 4.25
N LEU A 762 24.04 1.50 3.55
CA LEU A 762 24.54 0.52 2.60
C LEU A 762 26.03 0.24 2.84
N VAL A 763 26.39 -1.04 2.78
CA VAL A 763 27.77 -1.52 2.69
C VAL A 763 27.91 -2.51 1.54
N GLU A 764 29.10 -2.64 0.98
CA GLU A 764 29.46 -3.68 0.03
C GLU A 764 30.03 -4.89 0.77
N ILE A 765 29.55 -6.09 0.43
CA ILE A 765 29.93 -7.34 1.12
C ILE A 765 30.61 -8.34 0.18
N ALA A 766 30.43 -8.17 -1.13
CA ALA A 766 31.17 -8.83 -2.19
C ALA A 766 31.16 -7.93 -3.43
N ASP A 767 32.05 -8.18 -4.37
CA ASP A 767 32.17 -7.37 -5.60
C ASP A 767 30.81 -7.30 -6.33
N GLY A 768 30.18 -6.12 -6.34
CA GLY A 768 28.87 -5.88 -6.98
C GLY A 768 27.65 -6.37 -6.19
N LEU A 769 27.82 -6.76 -4.92
CA LEU A 769 26.76 -7.17 -4.00
C LEU A 769 26.81 -6.31 -2.74
N PHE A 770 25.74 -5.55 -2.54
CA PHE A 770 25.61 -4.62 -1.41
C PHE A 770 24.51 -5.07 -0.47
N LEU A 771 24.78 -4.95 0.83
CA LEU A 771 23.84 -5.20 1.90
C LEU A 771 23.36 -3.87 2.47
N GLY A 772 22.06 -3.64 2.39
CA GLY A 772 21.38 -2.44 2.87
C GLY A 772 20.59 -2.70 4.14
N GLN A 773 20.54 -1.70 5.01
CA GLN A 773 19.66 -1.60 6.16
C GLN A 773 18.56 -0.58 5.86
N LEU A 774 17.31 -1.00 6.02
CA LEU A 774 16.12 -0.16 5.90
C LEU A 774 15.81 0.46 7.26
N ILE A 775 15.93 1.78 7.42
CA ILE A 775 15.81 2.44 8.73
C ILE A 775 14.75 3.55 8.65
N TYR A 776 13.87 3.62 9.66
CA TYR A 776 12.85 4.65 9.75
C TYR A 776 12.97 5.45 11.05
N ALA A 777 12.72 6.76 10.95
CA ALA A 777 12.47 7.59 12.12
C ALA A 777 11.13 7.18 12.75
N THR A 778 11.14 6.92 14.06
CA THR A 778 9.92 6.52 14.78
C THR A 778 9.32 7.65 15.63
N ALA A 779 10.07 8.74 15.85
CA ALA A 779 9.54 9.99 16.38
C ALA A 779 8.83 10.78 15.25
N LEU A 780 7.61 10.36 14.90
CA LEU A 780 6.85 10.86 13.75
C LEU A 780 6.43 12.33 13.87
N ASP A 781 6.35 12.84 15.10
CA ASP A 781 6.00 14.22 15.44
C ASP A 781 7.19 15.18 15.27
N VAL A 782 8.42 14.67 15.29
CA VAL A 782 9.66 15.43 15.12
C VAL A 782 9.92 15.66 13.62
N PRO A 783 9.72 16.89 13.11
CA PRO A 783 9.99 17.19 11.71
C PRO A 783 11.49 17.12 11.41
N TYR A 784 11.85 16.73 10.19
CA TYR A 784 13.26 16.63 9.82
C TYR A 784 13.92 18.01 9.66
N HIS A 785 15.14 18.12 10.19
CA HIS A 785 16.10 19.18 9.96
C HIS A 785 17.51 18.67 10.28
N SER A 786 18.51 19.06 9.48
CA SER A 786 19.88 18.55 9.62
C SER A 786 20.61 18.99 10.90
N SER A 787 20.11 20.00 11.61
CA SER A 787 20.69 20.46 12.88
C SER A 787 20.17 19.75 14.13
N VAL A 788 19.14 18.90 13.98
CA VAL A 788 18.58 18.08 15.07
C VAL A 788 19.45 16.85 15.24
N ASP A 789 19.76 16.48 16.49
CA ASP A 789 20.54 15.28 16.78
C ASP A 789 19.82 14.04 16.20
N PRO A 790 20.49 13.20 15.40
CA PRO A 790 19.90 11.98 14.85
C PRO A 790 19.21 11.09 15.89
N ALA A 791 19.69 11.08 17.15
CA ALA A 791 19.08 10.32 18.24
C ALA A 791 17.64 10.78 18.57
N GLU A 792 17.30 12.05 18.37
CA GLU A 792 15.95 12.58 18.62
C GLU A 792 14.90 12.00 17.67
N TYR A 793 15.30 11.53 16.49
CA TYR A 793 14.38 10.88 15.55
C TYR A 793 14.01 9.44 15.93
N LYS A 794 14.68 8.88 16.94
CA LYS A 794 14.49 7.49 17.40
C LYS A 794 14.52 6.50 16.22
N TYR A 795 15.58 6.56 15.43
CA TYR A 795 15.72 5.69 14.26
C TYR A 795 15.75 4.21 14.65
N GLN A 796 15.04 3.38 13.90
CA GLN A 796 14.98 1.92 14.11
C GLN A 796 15.14 1.15 12.81
N LEU A 797 15.76 -0.03 12.92
CA LEU A 797 15.93 -0.95 11.80
C LEU A 797 14.62 -1.65 11.48
N PHE A 798 14.24 -1.68 10.20
CA PHE A 798 13.03 -2.36 9.70
C PHE A 798 13.35 -3.54 8.78
N GLY A 799 14.62 -3.79 8.49
CA GLY A 799 15.04 -4.97 7.74
C GLY A 799 16.29 -4.76 6.91
N TYR A 800 16.55 -5.77 6.07
CA TYR A 800 17.68 -5.83 5.17
C TYR A 800 17.23 -6.00 3.72
N PHE A 801 17.92 -5.30 2.82
CA PHE A 801 17.75 -5.43 1.38
C PHE A 801 19.10 -5.61 0.70
N LEU A 802 19.09 -6.04 -0.55
CA LEU A 802 20.27 -6.17 -1.40
C LEU A 802 20.17 -5.23 -2.59
N LEU A 803 21.34 -4.74 -3.00
CA LEU A 803 21.56 -4.20 -4.34
C LEU A 803 22.55 -5.12 -5.06
N LEU A 804 22.19 -5.54 -6.28
CA LEU A 804 22.89 -6.57 -7.04
C LEU A 804 23.24 -6.03 -8.43
N ASP A 805 24.45 -6.30 -8.90
CA ASP A 805 24.77 -6.15 -10.33
C ASP A 805 24.10 -7.25 -11.19
N ASP A 806 24.29 -7.18 -12.51
CA ASP A 806 23.66 -8.11 -13.45
C ASP A 806 24.06 -9.58 -13.21
N ALA A 807 25.31 -9.86 -12.85
CA ALA A 807 25.76 -11.24 -12.63
C ALA A 807 25.09 -11.84 -11.39
N TRP A 808 25.02 -11.03 -10.32
CA TRP A 808 24.29 -11.41 -9.12
C TRP A 808 22.78 -11.54 -9.34
N GLU A 809 22.18 -10.71 -10.21
CA GLU A 809 20.77 -10.82 -10.58
C GLU A 809 20.46 -12.10 -11.35
N TYR A 810 21.30 -12.49 -12.33
CA TYR A 810 21.15 -13.79 -12.99
C TYR A 810 21.16 -14.96 -11.99
N HIS A 811 22.11 -14.94 -11.06
CA HIS A 811 22.19 -15.94 -10.00
C HIS A 811 20.97 -15.89 -9.06
N ARG A 812 20.53 -14.69 -8.63
CA ARG A 812 19.36 -14.47 -7.79
C ARG A 812 18.10 -15.10 -8.39
N ARG A 813 17.85 -14.83 -9.67
CA ARG A 813 16.70 -15.38 -10.41
C ARG A 813 16.77 -16.90 -10.48
N ALA A 814 17.95 -17.46 -10.71
CA ALA A 814 18.16 -18.90 -10.80
C ALA A 814 17.91 -19.63 -9.48
N ILE A 815 18.39 -19.08 -8.35
CA ILE A 815 18.23 -19.69 -7.02
C ILE A 815 16.86 -19.41 -6.37
N GLY A 816 16.00 -18.63 -7.02
CA GLY A 816 14.67 -18.34 -6.48
C GLY A 816 14.66 -17.35 -5.31
N LEU A 817 15.69 -16.50 -5.13
CA LEU A 817 15.74 -15.55 -4.03
C LEU A 817 14.88 -14.32 -4.33
N ASP A 818 13.82 -14.11 -3.56
CA ASP A 818 12.90 -12.97 -3.72
C ASP A 818 12.34 -12.83 -5.15
N VAL A 819 12.17 -13.97 -5.85
CA VAL A 819 11.50 -14.07 -7.14
C VAL A 819 10.31 -15.01 -7.02
N TRP A 820 9.15 -14.61 -7.56
CA TRP A 820 7.99 -15.50 -7.63
C TRP A 820 8.08 -16.33 -8.91
N GLN A 821 8.12 -17.66 -8.78
CA GLN A 821 8.18 -18.59 -9.91
C GLN A 821 6.97 -18.40 -10.83
N THR A 822 7.19 -17.90 -12.05
CA THR A 822 6.18 -17.87 -13.13
C THR A 822 6.46 -18.84 -14.27
N GLU A 823 7.51 -19.66 -14.18
CA GLU A 823 7.86 -20.61 -15.25
C GLU A 823 8.36 -21.93 -14.66
N PHE A 824 7.51 -22.94 -14.49
CA PHE A 824 7.84 -24.36 -14.68
C PHE A 824 6.56 -25.23 -14.76
N HIS A 825 6.59 -26.21 -15.66
CA HIS A 825 5.59 -27.23 -16.01
C HIS A 825 4.48 -26.88 -17.02
N LEU A 826 4.91 -26.56 -18.25
CA LEU A 826 4.33 -27.18 -19.44
C LEU A 826 5.41 -28.04 -20.10
N THR A 827 5.65 -29.23 -19.56
CA THR A 827 6.27 -30.38 -20.22
C THR A 827 6.20 -31.57 -19.25
N ALA A 828 5.05 -32.24 -19.28
CA ALA A 828 4.89 -33.68 -19.22
C ALA A 828 3.53 -34.00 -19.84
#